data_AF-A0A3G6J8K5-F1
#
_entry.id   AF-A0A3G6J8K5-F1
#
_cell.length_a   1.000
_cell.length_b   1.000
_cell.length_c   1.000
_cell.angle_alpha   90.00
_cell.angle_beta   90.00
_cell.angle_gamma   90.00
#
_symmetry.space_group_name_H-M   'P 1'
#
loop_
_entity.id
_entity.type
_entity.pdbx_description
1 polymer ?
#
loop_
_entity_poly.entity_id
_entity_poly.type
_entity_poly.pdbx_seq_one_letter_code
_entity_poly.pdbx_strand_id
1 'polypeptide(L)'
;MAVCRRRILLQGIVQGVGFRPFVARVAADFSLLGEVGNDERQVFIVLQGDQEQVDDAVDAIISNPPPLAAIVSVTQEDLDPDPRLQTFSIVPSAHADGGRTLLPADVATCQDCMDETCDPHNRRFRYPFTTCTNCGPRLSIIEGVPYDRPLTTLAGFPLCHQCAAEYADPGDRRYHAQPISCCDCGPTLWVEPGTATNPDMVPGLVDVLASLALGANGATSDAKGNPDSRGGQAQATSGSPAQDAPGEPTTLSPFAQFIAKTAAHQRRGDGSDRAIQQPATPASEAVAVKHVHQSSFSLNRDNSSPYAGEEPPAATRLSDRRDACSQALRKARAVIAAGGIVAVKGIGGFHLVVDAANEQAVSRLRRLKQRPHKPLAVMVTDIQAAEKLVVLNENTAGLIASPARPIVVAPLVADAPLAPSIAPGLSECGVMIAYSPLHQMLCDTPIVATSANLSGEPVIYRNEDARAGLAPLVDCFLFHDRPIATPVEDSVFRGLTPIRRSRGYAPLPVLPTRTPTTSTTTLETSTTQTLNHDVQHEVFAAGTWHPLVSGGLKQSPQQERAAATLHITSATTPTATATASDSAGDSDSVGAGADPAAGSLPVVVATGGHMKNTVTVVDGQYLFASPHVGEMTSLAARTSWRRAVDTLLSARDVTPQIIVTDRHPDYATTSLGEELGREHACEVVSIQHHLAHALALACEYGITGGTLVVLTIDGTGYGLDGTIWGAEILTLTSSDHPLPQTGTHAPPHGAADTIATPPAQGETTLSLFGFSPTPSPLSIWQRTWHATPFPLIGGDAAVRQPWRIVAGIALQEKLDLSWLLDELAPKDAQHVVAAHYTDGSFVTTTSLGRLVDAAAAILHATARRCGLSGIVAGGGGQTYDGQAACEFEQFAATGKVERTAALSTGVLQQAARAQTPATTLSVLKDYIARLHTIAADKQREPDACRQQLADASRIFLFDIAVVLASALQSITTAAHTQLAGPVHVGISGGAAANHLLCDDIAFIVRCYSASDHPSLHLLEHRIIPCGDGGISIGQAYGATLAMTGSNESV
;
A
#
# COMPACT_ATOMS: atom_id res chain seq x y z
N MET A 1 5.74 -41.93 35.97
CA MET A 1 5.57 -40.85 35.00
C MET A 1 4.13 -40.37 35.13
N ALA A 2 3.93 -39.12 35.51
CA ALA A 2 2.60 -38.54 35.61
C ALA A 2 2.14 -38.23 34.17
N VAL A 3 1.16 -38.98 33.68
CA VAL A 3 0.57 -38.71 32.37
C VAL A 3 -0.26 -37.45 32.52
N CYS A 4 0.06 -36.40 31.76
CA CYS A 4 -0.76 -35.20 31.69
C CYS A 4 -1.39 -35.08 30.31
N ARG A 5 -2.50 -34.35 30.25
CA ARG A 5 -3.13 -33.94 29.00
C ARG A 5 -3.32 -32.44 29.06
N ARG A 6 -2.90 -31.71 28.02
CA ARG A 6 -3.01 -30.27 27.96
C ARG A 6 -3.69 -29.83 26.68
N ARG A 7 -4.64 -28.91 26.83
CA ARG A 7 -5.22 -28.15 25.73
C ARG A 7 -4.50 -26.83 25.59
N ILE A 8 -4.04 -26.53 24.37
CA ILE A 8 -3.42 -25.26 24.00
C ILE A 8 -4.27 -24.62 22.91
N LEU A 9 -4.66 -23.37 23.11
CA LEU A 9 -5.40 -22.56 22.16
C LEU A 9 -4.51 -21.43 21.69
N LEU A 10 -4.23 -21.37 20.39
CA LEU A 10 -3.32 -20.39 19.78
C LEU A 10 -4.11 -19.46 18.87
N GLN A 11 -4.10 -18.16 19.15
CA GLN A 11 -4.70 -17.14 18.29
C GLN A 11 -3.63 -16.29 17.64
N GLY A 12 -3.93 -15.75 16.45
CA GLY A 12 -3.03 -14.91 15.68
C GLY A 12 -3.05 -15.28 14.20
N ILE A 13 -1.94 -15.08 13.50
CA ILE A 13 -1.73 -15.59 12.14
C ILE A 13 -1.27 -17.04 12.30
N VAL A 14 -2.22 -17.93 12.58
CA VAL A 14 -1.94 -19.34 12.88
C VAL A 14 -2.60 -20.29 11.89
N GLN A 15 -3.44 -19.77 11.00
CA GLN A 15 -4.08 -20.53 9.95
C GLN A 15 -3.50 -20.19 8.58
N GLY A 16 -3.42 -21.20 7.70
CA GLY A 16 -2.81 -21.05 6.37
C GLY A 16 -1.29 -20.85 6.34
N VAL A 17 -0.63 -21.07 7.48
CA VAL A 17 0.83 -20.89 7.66
C VAL A 17 1.58 -22.20 7.93
N GLY A 18 0.90 -23.35 7.78
CA GLY A 18 1.50 -24.66 8.04
C GLY A 18 1.54 -25.08 9.51
N PHE A 19 0.72 -24.46 10.37
CA PHE A 19 0.71 -24.70 11.81
C PHE A 19 0.26 -26.13 12.19
N ARG A 20 -0.86 -26.62 11.64
CA ARG A 20 -1.35 -27.99 11.91
C ARG A 20 -0.29 -29.06 11.56
N PRO A 21 0.36 -29.03 10.38
CA PRO A 21 1.52 -29.89 10.07
C PRO A 21 2.68 -29.78 11.03
N PHE A 22 3.01 -28.56 11.45
CA PHE A 22 4.11 -28.31 12.37
C PHE A 22 3.86 -28.95 13.73
N VAL A 23 2.67 -28.75 14.31
CA VAL A 23 2.28 -29.36 15.59
C VAL A 23 2.30 -30.90 15.48
N ALA A 24 1.83 -31.47 14.38
CA ALA A 24 1.87 -32.91 14.17
C ALA A 24 3.30 -33.48 14.15
N ARG A 25 4.26 -32.75 13.57
CA ARG A 25 5.69 -33.13 13.62
C ARG A 25 6.25 -33.03 15.03
N VAL A 26 6.00 -31.92 15.73
CA VAL A 26 6.44 -31.74 17.12
C VAL A 26 5.88 -32.86 18.00
N ALA A 27 4.59 -33.16 17.90
CA ALA A 27 3.98 -34.26 18.65
C ALA A 27 4.64 -35.62 18.35
N ALA A 28 5.02 -35.88 17.10
CA ALA A 28 5.74 -37.10 16.73
C ALA A 28 7.17 -37.14 17.31
N ASP A 29 7.91 -36.03 17.27
CA ASP A 29 9.27 -35.92 17.81
C ASP A 29 9.31 -36.19 19.33
N PHE A 30 8.28 -35.75 20.05
CA PHE A 30 8.13 -35.97 21.50
C PHE A 30 7.32 -37.23 21.85
N SER A 31 6.90 -38.05 20.86
CA SER A 31 6.08 -39.25 21.05
C SER A 31 4.76 -39.02 21.82
N LEU A 32 4.13 -37.87 21.59
CA LEU A 32 2.89 -37.45 22.23
C LEU A 32 1.65 -37.92 21.47
N LEU A 33 0.56 -38.14 22.19
CA LEU A 33 -0.78 -38.44 21.65
C LEU A 33 -1.63 -37.17 21.61
N GLY A 34 -2.68 -37.16 20.80
CA GLY A 34 -3.65 -36.06 20.82
C GLY A 34 -4.14 -35.60 19.46
N GLU A 35 -4.41 -34.32 19.33
CA GLU A 35 -5.04 -33.76 18.13
C GLU A 35 -4.69 -32.28 17.92
N VAL A 36 -4.74 -31.86 16.66
CA VAL A 36 -4.69 -30.44 16.29
C VAL A 36 -5.71 -30.13 15.21
N GLY A 37 -6.42 -29.02 15.35
CA GLY A 37 -7.42 -28.57 14.39
C GLY A 37 -7.52 -27.06 14.34
N ASN A 38 -8.30 -26.58 13.37
CA ASN A 38 -8.69 -25.17 13.29
C ASN A 38 -10.15 -25.03 13.72
N ASP A 39 -10.49 -23.91 14.31
CA ASP A 39 -11.85 -23.37 14.33
C ASP A 39 -11.84 -21.97 13.69
N GLU A 40 -12.93 -21.21 13.71
CA GLU A 40 -12.98 -19.86 13.14
C GLU A 40 -12.02 -18.89 13.84
N ARG A 41 -11.68 -19.12 15.11
CA ARG A 41 -10.92 -18.21 15.99
C ARG A 41 -9.42 -18.53 15.99
N GLN A 42 -9.06 -19.81 16.05
CA GLN A 42 -7.75 -20.24 16.56
C GLN A 42 -7.28 -21.59 15.99
N VAL A 43 -6.06 -21.98 16.35
CA VAL A 43 -5.60 -23.37 16.26
C VAL A 43 -5.74 -23.97 17.65
N PHE A 44 -6.51 -25.05 17.79
CA PHE A 44 -6.59 -25.80 19.04
C PHE A 44 -5.70 -27.04 18.95
N ILE A 45 -4.98 -27.30 20.04
CA ILE A 45 -4.04 -28.39 20.17
C ILE A 45 -4.37 -29.13 21.46
N VAL A 46 -4.38 -30.44 21.42
CA VAL A 46 -4.44 -31.30 22.60
C VAL A 46 -3.22 -32.21 22.54
N LEU A 47 -2.41 -32.19 23.61
CA LEU A 47 -1.25 -33.07 23.77
C LEU A 47 -1.46 -33.93 25.01
N GLN A 48 -1.10 -35.20 24.93
CA GLN A 48 -1.14 -36.14 26.05
C GLN A 48 0.11 -37.02 26.05
N GLY A 49 0.79 -37.10 27.19
CA GLY A 49 2.02 -37.86 27.34
C GLY A 49 2.65 -37.69 28.70
N ASP A 50 3.96 -37.95 28.79
CA ASP A 50 4.74 -37.59 29.97
C ASP A 50 4.79 -36.07 30.13
N GLN A 51 4.68 -35.59 31.37
CA GLN A 51 4.59 -34.16 31.65
C GLN A 51 5.77 -33.35 31.12
N GLU A 52 7.01 -33.87 31.23
CA GLU A 52 8.21 -33.18 30.73
C GLU A 52 8.16 -33.05 29.20
N GLN A 53 7.73 -34.11 28.51
CA GLN A 53 7.58 -34.10 27.05
C GLN A 53 6.48 -33.16 26.57
N VAL A 54 5.36 -33.06 27.30
CA VAL A 54 4.27 -32.12 26.97
C VAL A 54 4.74 -30.68 27.16
N ASP A 55 5.43 -30.38 28.26
CA ASP A 55 5.98 -29.05 28.52
C ASP A 55 6.99 -28.64 27.43
N ASP A 56 7.95 -29.52 27.10
CA ASP A 56 8.94 -29.28 26.03
C ASP A 56 8.30 -29.08 24.64
N ALA A 57 7.27 -29.88 24.33
CA ALA A 57 6.55 -29.74 23.06
C ALA A 57 5.78 -28.42 22.96
N VAL A 58 5.16 -27.97 24.06
CA VAL A 58 4.48 -26.68 24.12
C VAL A 58 5.48 -25.54 23.94
N ASP A 59 6.63 -25.60 24.60
CA ASP A 59 7.70 -24.62 24.44
C ASP A 59 8.26 -24.59 23.02
N ALA A 60 8.44 -25.75 22.39
CA ALA A 60 8.85 -25.84 20.99
C ALA A 60 7.80 -25.23 20.04
N ILE A 61 6.51 -25.46 20.30
CA ILE A 61 5.41 -24.92 19.49
C ILE A 61 5.34 -23.40 19.56
N ILE A 62 5.53 -22.83 20.75
CA ILE A 62 5.42 -21.39 21.00
C ILE A 62 6.69 -20.66 20.57
N SER A 63 7.86 -21.24 20.83
CA SER A 63 9.16 -20.57 20.61
C SER A 63 9.66 -20.69 19.18
N ASN A 64 9.27 -21.73 18.45
CA ASN A 64 9.71 -21.98 17.07
C ASN A 64 8.53 -22.20 16.11
N PRO A 65 7.56 -21.27 16.02
CA PRO A 65 6.40 -21.44 15.18
C PRO A 65 6.80 -21.44 13.69
N PRO A 66 5.90 -21.88 12.78
CA PRO A 66 6.16 -21.85 11.35
C PRO A 66 6.60 -20.45 10.85
N PRO A 67 7.42 -20.35 9.79
CA PRO A 67 8.02 -19.07 9.35
C PRO A 67 7.05 -18.03 8.78
N LEU A 68 5.75 -18.27 8.77
CA LEU A 68 4.73 -17.28 8.41
C LEU A 68 3.73 -17.03 9.54
N ALA A 69 3.90 -17.75 10.66
CA ALA A 69 3.00 -17.70 11.78
C ALA A 69 3.38 -16.57 12.73
N ALA A 70 2.36 -15.91 13.29
CA ALA A 70 2.51 -14.96 14.38
C ALA A 70 1.50 -15.31 15.46
N ILE A 71 1.98 -15.83 16.59
CA ILE A 71 1.14 -16.15 17.74
C ILE A 71 0.92 -14.86 18.53
N VAL A 72 -0.34 -14.49 18.74
CA VAL A 72 -0.70 -13.29 19.51
C VAL A 72 -1.17 -13.64 20.92
N SER A 73 -1.89 -14.75 21.08
CA SER A 73 -2.30 -15.24 22.39
C SER A 73 -2.18 -16.75 22.48
N VAL A 74 -1.88 -17.21 23.69
CA VAL A 74 -1.79 -18.62 24.06
C VAL A 74 -2.63 -18.81 25.31
N THR A 75 -3.58 -19.73 25.27
CA THR A 75 -4.29 -20.21 26.47
C THR A 75 -3.97 -21.67 26.66
N GLN A 76 -3.64 -22.05 27.89
CA GLN A 76 -3.34 -23.43 28.25
C GLN A 76 -4.28 -23.89 29.36
N GLU A 77 -4.72 -25.14 29.27
CA GLU A 77 -5.57 -25.77 30.27
C GLU A 77 -5.18 -27.23 30.42
N ASP A 78 -4.92 -27.65 31.65
CA ASP A 78 -4.72 -29.06 31.96
C ASP A 78 -6.07 -29.79 31.97
N LEU A 79 -6.11 -30.93 31.31
CA LEU A 79 -7.27 -31.80 31.18
C LEU A 79 -6.98 -33.15 31.82
N ASP A 80 -8.06 -33.85 32.20
CA ASP A 80 -7.94 -35.24 32.59
C ASP A 80 -7.42 -36.10 31.41
N PRO A 81 -6.46 -37.02 31.65
CA PRO A 81 -6.00 -37.95 30.64
C PRO A 81 -7.15 -38.75 30.01
N ASP A 82 -7.20 -38.79 28.68
CA ASP A 82 -8.19 -39.54 27.91
C ASP A 82 -7.59 -40.86 27.42
N PRO A 83 -8.05 -42.02 27.94
CA PRO A 83 -7.54 -43.32 27.52
C PRO A 83 -7.92 -43.69 26.07
N ARG A 84 -8.82 -42.93 25.43
CA ARG A 84 -9.24 -43.18 24.03
C ARG A 84 -8.26 -42.60 23.01
N LEU A 85 -7.39 -41.66 23.40
CA LEU A 85 -6.34 -41.14 22.53
C LEU A 85 -5.27 -42.22 22.34
N GLN A 86 -5.12 -42.71 21.12
CA GLN A 86 -4.18 -43.78 20.77
C GLN A 86 -3.05 -43.30 19.83
N THR A 87 -3.28 -42.18 19.14
CA THR A 87 -2.35 -41.57 18.19
C THR A 87 -2.49 -40.05 18.23
N PHE A 88 -1.55 -39.33 17.60
CA PHE A 88 -1.73 -37.92 17.26
C PHE A 88 -2.40 -37.78 15.87
N SER A 89 -3.34 -36.85 15.69
CA SER A 89 -3.99 -36.64 14.38
C SER A 89 -4.35 -35.18 14.10
N ILE A 90 -4.32 -34.77 12.82
CA ILE A 90 -4.94 -33.50 12.41
C ILE A 90 -6.42 -33.76 12.19
N VAL A 91 -7.27 -33.11 12.99
CA VAL A 91 -8.73 -33.29 12.93
C VAL A 91 -9.38 -32.30 11.95
N PRO A 92 -10.59 -32.61 11.42
CA PRO A 92 -11.35 -31.66 10.64
C PRO A 92 -11.57 -30.35 11.40
N SER A 93 -11.63 -29.24 10.68
CA SER A 93 -11.91 -27.96 11.30
C SER A 93 -13.29 -27.96 11.96
N ALA A 94 -13.36 -27.42 13.18
CA ALA A 94 -14.60 -27.29 13.94
C ALA A 94 -15.26 -25.95 13.65
N HIS A 95 -16.55 -25.85 13.98
CA HIS A 95 -17.28 -24.59 13.99
C HIS A 95 -17.41 -24.08 15.43
N ALA A 96 -17.10 -22.80 15.63
CA ALA A 96 -17.18 -22.06 16.87
C ALA A 96 -17.78 -20.68 16.62
N ASP A 97 -18.82 -20.31 17.36
CA ASP A 97 -19.41 -18.97 17.29
C ASP A 97 -18.41 -17.91 17.75
N GLY A 98 -18.26 -16.77 17.07
CA GLY A 98 -17.51 -15.56 17.48
C GLY A 98 -16.26 -15.20 16.66
N GLY A 99 -15.44 -14.26 17.15
CA GLY A 99 -14.46 -13.50 16.35
C GLY A 99 -13.42 -14.33 15.57
N ARG A 100 -13.14 -13.96 14.32
CA ARG A 100 -12.33 -14.80 13.40
C ARG A 100 -10.81 -14.65 13.57
N THR A 101 -10.06 -15.65 13.12
CA THR A 101 -8.59 -15.70 13.11
C THR A 101 -7.97 -14.61 12.22
N LEU A 102 -6.66 -14.34 12.35
CA LEU A 102 -5.97 -13.38 11.47
C LEU A 102 -5.62 -14.06 10.14
N LEU A 103 -5.92 -13.39 9.03
CA LEU A 103 -5.63 -13.89 7.69
C LEU A 103 -4.17 -13.62 7.29
N PRO A 104 -3.45 -14.62 6.74
CA PRO A 104 -2.10 -14.42 6.22
C PRO A 104 -2.11 -13.66 4.87
N ALA A 105 -1.05 -12.91 4.62
CA ALA A 105 -0.82 -12.26 3.32
C ALA A 105 -0.34 -13.26 2.25
N ASP A 106 -0.50 -12.88 0.98
CA ASP A 106 0.13 -13.58 -0.14
C ASP A 106 1.65 -13.48 -0.04
N VAL A 107 2.37 -14.59 -0.21
CA VAL A 107 3.84 -14.61 -0.18
C VAL A 107 4.41 -15.26 -1.43
N ALA A 108 5.63 -14.87 -1.79
CA ALA A 108 6.37 -15.42 -2.90
C ALA A 108 6.67 -16.91 -2.72
N THR A 109 6.92 -17.59 -3.83
CA THR A 109 7.28 -19.02 -3.83
C THR A 109 8.60 -19.24 -3.10
N CYS A 110 8.66 -20.21 -2.19
CA CYS A 110 9.90 -20.53 -1.48
C CYS A 110 10.92 -21.19 -2.41
N GLN A 111 12.20 -21.14 -2.03
CA GLN A 111 13.28 -21.71 -2.83
C GLN A 111 13.06 -23.20 -3.13
N ASP A 112 12.63 -23.99 -2.14
CA ASP A 112 12.41 -25.43 -2.36
C ASP A 112 11.30 -25.72 -3.38
N CYS A 113 10.28 -24.86 -3.50
CA CYS A 113 9.24 -24.98 -4.51
C CYS A 113 9.72 -24.52 -5.89
N MET A 114 10.63 -23.53 -5.91
CA MET A 114 11.28 -23.11 -7.14
C MET A 114 12.21 -24.18 -7.68
N ASP A 115 13.01 -24.81 -6.83
CA ASP A 115 13.92 -25.89 -7.20
C ASP A 115 13.17 -27.09 -7.81
N GLU A 116 12.05 -27.50 -7.22
CA GLU A 116 11.19 -28.53 -7.80
C GLU A 116 10.58 -28.13 -9.16
N THR A 117 10.27 -26.85 -9.34
CA THR A 117 9.77 -26.37 -10.63
C THR A 117 10.86 -26.40 -11.70
N CYS A 118 12.12 -26.32 -11.30
CA CYS A 118 13.30 -26.37 -12.16
C CYS A 118 13.86 -27.79 -12.37
N ASP A 119 13.54 -28.77 -11.51
CA ASP A 119 14.03 -30.15 -11.59
C ASP A 119 13.24 -30.99 -12.62
N PRO A 120 13.85 -31.45 -13.74
CA PRO A 120 13.18 -32.27 -14.76
C PRO A 120 12.61 -33.59 -14.26
N HIS A 121 13.13 -34.12 -13.14
CA HIS A 121 12.68 -35.37 -12.54
C HIS A 121 11.52 -35.18 -11.57
N ASN A 122 11.25 -33.94 -11.15
CA ASN A 122 10.12 -33.64 -10.29
C ASN A 122 8.81 -33.63 -11.08
N ARG A 123 7.74 -34.16 -10.48
CA ARG A 123 6.38 -34.14 -11.07
C ARG A 123 5.84 -32.72 -11.30
N ARG A 124 6.36 -31.73 -10.58
CA ARG A 124 6.01 -30.30 -10.71
C ARG A 124 6.98 -29.52 -11.60
N PHE A 125 7.86 -30.21 -12.34
CA PHE A 125 8.73 -29.56 -13.32
C PHE A 125 7.92 -28.70 -14.29
N ARG A 126 8.23 -27.39 -14.32
CA ARG A 126 7.55 -26.34 -15.10
C ARG A 126 6.06 -26.17 -14.80
N TYR A 127 5.62 -26.55 -13.61
CA TYR A 127 4.25 -26.31 -13.17
C TYR A 127 4.09 -24.88 -12.62
N PRO A 128 3.22 -24.02 -13.20
CA PRO A 128 3.16 -22.58 -12.86
C PRO A 128 2.58 -22.25 -11.49
N PHE A 129 1.90 -23.22 -10.85
CA PHE A 129 1.15 -23.02 -9.60
C PHE A 129 1.72 -23.85 -8.44
N THR A 130 2.99 -24.24 -8.53
CA THR A 130 3.69 -24.97 -7.46
C THR A 130 3.68 -24.17 -6.16
N THR A 131 3.20 -24.79 -5.08
CA THR A 131 3.15 -24.22 -3.73
C THR A 131 3.42 -25.30 -2.67
N CYS A 132 3.67 -24.84 -1.43
CA CYS A 132 3.70 -25.65 -0.21
C CYS A 132 3.03 -24.87 0.94
N THR A 133 3.11 -25.39 2.18
CA THR A 133 2.56 -24.71 3.36
C THR A 133 3.21 -23.35 3.64
N ASN A 134 4.46 -23.16 3.21
CA ASN A 134 5.29 -22.00 3.54
C ASN A 134 5.29 -20.91 2.45
N CYS A 135 4.57 -21.10 1.35
CA CYS A 135 4.59 -20.14 0.25
C CYS A 135 3.32 -20.09 -0.60
N GLY A 136 3.25 -19.11 -1.51
CA GLY A 136 2.18 -18.98 -2.50
C GLY A 136 1.01 -18.11 -2.05
N PRO A 137 -0.08 -18.10 -2.83
CA PRO A 137 -1.24 -17.26 -2.57
C PRO A 137 -1.96 -17.64 -1.27
N ARG A 138 -2.52 -16.63 -0.60
CA ARG A 138 -3.34 -16.70 0.61
C ARG A 138 -4.53 -15.77 0.46
N LEU A 139 -4.44 -14.50 0.85
CA LEU A 139 -5.51 -13.51 0.72
C LEU A 139 -6.21 -13.55 -0.65
N SER A 140 -5.42 -13.64 -1.73
CA SER A 140 -5.93 -13.68 -3.10
C SER A 140 -6.82 -14.90 -3.44
N ILE A 141 -6.78 -15.96 -2.64
CA ILE A 141 -7.54 -17.21 -2.87
C ILE A 141 -8.49 -17.59 -1.74
N ILE A 142 -8.50 -16.86 -0.62
CA ILE A 142 -9.36 -17.16 0.53
C ILE A 142 -10.77 -16.63 0.24
N GLU A 143 -11.76 -17.51 0.35
CA GLU A 143 -13.20 -17.17 0.23
C GLU A 143 -13.90 -17.19 1.59
N GLY A 144 -13.32 -17.87 2.59
CA GLY A 144 -13.83 -17.92 3.96
C GLY A 144 -12.84 -18.52 4.95
N VAL A 145 -13.26 -18.57 6.23
CA VAL A 145 -12.55 -19.23 7.33
C VAL A 145 -13.49 -20.23 8.03
N PRO A 146 -12.98 -21.30 8.68
CA PRO A 146 -11.58 -21.67 8.90
C PRO A 146 -10.81 -21.98 7.60
N TYR A 147 -9.50 -21.72 7.57
CA TYR A 147 -8.71 -21.86 6.33
C TYR A 147 -8.55 -23.32 5.92
N ASP A 148 -9.40 -23.75 4.99
CA ASP A 148 -9.37 -25.05 4.33
C ASP A 148 -9.71 -24.93 2.84
N ARG A 149 -9.24 -25.90 2.05
CA ARG A 149 -9.38 -25.92 0.58
C ARG A 149 -10.81 -25.63 0.08
N PRO A 150 -11.91 -26.14 0.67
CA PRO A 150 -13.27 -25.84 0.22
C PRO A 150 -13.68 -24.37 0.34
N LEU A 151 -13.01 -23.60 1.20
CA LEU A 151 -13.22 -22.16 1.39
C LEU A 151 -12.11 -21.34 0.70
N THR A 152 -11.59 -21.89 -0.40
CA THR A 152 -10.63 -21.21 -1.27
C THR A 152 -11.04 -21.38 -2.74
N THR A 153 -10.46 -20.55 -3.61
CA THR A 153 -10.65 -20.67 -5.08
C THR A 153 -10.13 -21.98 -5.67
N LEU A 154 -9.49 -22.84 -4.86
CA LEU A 154 -9.05 -24.19 -5.22
C LEU A 154 -10.11 -25.27 -4.95
N ALA A 155 -11.28 -24.91 -4.41
CA ALA A 155 -12.38 -25.85 -4.16
C ALA A 155 -12.83 -26.60 -5.42
N GLY A 156 -12.81 -25.92 -6.58
CA GLY A 156 -13.15 -26.50 -7.89
C GLY A 156 -12.10 -27.45 -8.48
N PHE A 157 -10.98 -27.69 -7.78
CA PHE A 157 -9.86 -28.52 -8.26
C PHE A 157 -9.64 -29.73 -7.34
N PRO A 158 -10.33 -30.88 -7.54
CA PRO A 158 -10.16 -32.07 -6.71
C PRO A 158 -8.73 -32.64 -6.78
N LEU A 159 -8.16 -33.07 -5.65
CA LEU A 159 -6.79 -33.61 -5.63
C LEU A 159 -6.67 -34.93 -6.40
N CYS A 160 -5.62 -35.09 -7.21
CA CYS A 160 -5.27 -36.41 -7.74
C CYS A 160 -4.69 -37.31 -6.63
N HIS A 161 -4.63 -38.62 -6.88
CA HIS A 161 -4.16 -39.59 -5.89
C HIS A 161 -2.79 -39.26 -5.27
N GLN A 162 -1.84 -38.75 -6.06
CA GLN A 162 -0.51 -38.41 -5.54
C GLN A 162 -0.52 -37.11 -4.73
N CYS A 163 -1.27 -36.08 -5.14
CA CYS A 163 -1.40 -34.87 -4.31
C CYS A 163 -2.19 -35.17 -3.04
N ALA A 164 -3.17 -36.07 -3.08
CA ALA A 164 -3.86 -36.53 -1.88
C ALA A 164 -2.91 -37.29 -0.93
N ALA A 165 -1.99 -38.11 -1.47
CA ALA A 165 -0.97 -38.78 -0.68
C ALA A 165 -0.02 -37.78 0.01
N GLU A 166 0.55 -36.83 -0.75
CA GLU A 166 1.41 -35.76 -0.19
C GLU A 166 0.67 -34.87 0.82
N TYR A 167 -0.63 -34.62 0.59
CA TYR A 167 -1.46 -33.84 1.50
C TYR A 167 -1.71 -34.57 2.84
N ALA A 168 -1.71 -35.90 2.83
CA ALA A 168 -1.99 -36.76 3.98
C ALA A 168 -0.73 -37.30 4.68
N ASP A 169 0.46 -37.17 4.08
CA ASP A 169 1.73 -37.66 4.63
C ASP A 169 2.39 -36.61 5.54
N PRO A 170 2.50 -36.86 6.87
CA PRO A 170 3.17 -35.94 7.80
C PRO A 170 4.65 -35.68 7.50
N GLY A 171 5.31 -36.61 6.79
CA GLY A 171 6.69 -36.48 6.35
C GLY A 171 6.87 -35.58 5.12
N ASP A 172 5.79 -35.24 4.40
CA ASP A 172 5.84 -34.36 3.24
C ASP A 172 5.68 -32.89 3.64
N ARG A 173 6.44 -32.00 3.00
CA ARG A 173 6.34 -30.54 3.19
C ARG A 173 4.98 -29.96 2.77
N ARG A 174 4.16 -30.74 2.07
CA ARG A 174 2.83 -30.39 1.60
C ARG A 174 1.72 -31.03 2.42
N TYR A 175 2.06 -31.67 3.53
CA TYR A 175 1.09 -32.11 4.52
C TYR A 175 0.12 -30.96 4.86
N HIS A 176 -1.18 -31.15 4.63
CA HIS A 176 -2.22 -30.12 4.76
C HIS A 176 -1.96 -28.77 4.05
N ALA A 177 -1.17 -28.75 2.97
CA ALA A 177 -1.04 -27.57 2.12
C ALA A 177 -2.34 -27.36 1.32
N GLN A 178 -3.22 -26.48 1.80
CA GLN A 178 -4.52 -26.21 1.15
C GLN A 178 -4.43 -25.86 -0.35
N PRO A 179 -3.45 -25.07 -0.84
CA PRO A 179 -3.33 -24.75 -2.26
C PRO A 179 -2.53 -25.80 -3.07
N ILE A 180 -2.23 -26.98 -2.49
CA ILE A 180 -1.49 -28.03 -3.19
C ILE A 180 -2.16 -28.36 -4.52
N SER A 181 -1.34 -28.44 -5.56
CA SER A 181 -1.77 -28.89 -6.88
C SER A 181 -0.57 -29.34 -7.73
N CYS A 182 -0.88 -29.88 -8.89
CA CYS A 182 0.07 -30.30 -9.93
C CYS A 182 -0.60 -30.22 -11.31
N CYS A 183 0.12 -30.58 -12.37
CA CYS A 183 -0.41 -30.62 -13.74
C CYS A 183 -1.66 -31.50 -13.91
N ASP A 184 -1.84 -32.52 -13.06
CA ASP A 184 -2.93 -33.48 -13.18
C ASP A 184 -4.25 -32.94 -12.64
N CYS A 185 -4.19 -32.19 -11.53
CA CYS A 185 -5.36 -31.83 -10.73
C CYS A 185 -5.56 -30.33 -10.54
N GLY A 186 -4.56 -29.52 -10.89
CA GLY A 186 -4.54 -28.10 -10.61
C GLY A 186 -4.97 -27.22 -11.78
N PRO A 187 -4.76 -25.90 -11.63
CA PRO A 187 -5.03 -24.92 -12.68
C PRO A 187 -4.21 -25.12 -13.95
N THR A 188 -4.75 -24.65 -15.08
CA THR A 188 -4.10 -24.70 -16.41
C THR A 188 -3.94 -23.33 -17.04
N LEU A 189 -2.92 -23.19 -17.89
CA LEU A 189 -2.66 -22.00 -18.69
C LEU A 189 -3.16 -22.18 -20.13
N TRP A 190 -3.62 -21.10 -20.73
CA TRP A 190 -3.84 -21.02 -22.17
C TRP A 190 -3.57 -19.60 -22.69
N VAL A 191 -3.45 -19.49 -24.01
CA VAL A 191 -3.24 -18.21 -24.70
C VAL A 191 -4.44 -17.90 -25.59
N GLU A 192 -4.92 -16.67 -25.52
CA GLU A 192 -5.93 -16.12 -26.43
C GLU A 192 -5.35 -14.90 -27.15
N PRO A 193 -5.68 -14.66 -28.43
CA PRO A 193 -5.25 -13.45 -29.12
C PRO A 193 -5.97 -12.21 -28.56
N GLY A 194 -5.29 -11.08 -28.56
CA GLY A 194 -5.91 -9.77 -28.38
C GLY A 194 -6.51 -9.25 -29.69
N THR A 195 -7.10 -8.05 -29.64
CA THR A 195 -7.69 -7.36 -30.79
C THR A 195 -6.93 -6.10 -31.16
N ALA A 196 -5.72 -5.90 -30.66
CA ALA A 196 -4.89 -4.76 -31.02
C ALA A 196 -4.64 -4.74 -32.55
N THR A 197 -5.39 -3.91 -33.29
CA THR A 197 -5.20 -3.67 -34.72
C THR A 197 -3.96 -2.80 -34.93
N ASN A 198 -3.09 -3.13 -35.88
CA ASN A 198 -1.76 -2.51 -35.91
C ASN A 198 -1.32 -1.99 -37.31
N PRO A 199 -1.02 -0.68 -37.43
CA PRO A 199 -0.25 -0.10 -38.54
C PRO A 199 1.29 -0.18 -38.35
N ASP A 200 1.77 -0.45 -37.13
CA ASP A 200 3.17 -0.38 -36.69
C ASP A 200 3.70 -1.76 -36.19
N MET A 201 3.20 -2.89 -36.70
CA MET A 201 3.70 -4.21 -36.25
C MET A 201 5.17 -4.40 -36.57
N VAL A 202 5.93 -4.88 -35.59
CA VAL A 202 7.28 -5.41 -35.84
C VAL A 202 7.13 -6.60 -36.79
N PRO A 203 7.87 -6.69 -37.91
CA PRO A 203 7.67 -7.72 -38.93
C PRO A 203 7.66 -9.17 -38.41
N GLY A 204 8.40 -9.47 -37.33
CA GLY A 204 8.42 -10.80 -36.71
C GLY A 204 7.22 -11.13 -35.80
N LEU A 205 6.46 -10.14 -35.34
CA LEU A 205 5.31 -10.35 -34.47
C LEU A 205 4.11 -10.91 -35.23
N VAL A 206 3.92 -10.49 -36.49
CA VAL A 206 2.81 -10.93 -37.35
C VAL A 206 2.83 -12.46 -37.51
N ASP A 207 3.99 -13.03 -37.82
CA ASP A 207 4.15 -14.48 -38.03
C ASP A 207 3.93 -15.26 -36.73
N VAL A 208 4.42 -14.73 -35.60
CA VAL A 208 4.20 -15.32 -34.27
C VAL A 208 2.70 -15.32 -33.94
N LEU A 209 1.99 -14.21 -34.15
CA LEU A 209 0.54 -14.13 -33.90
C LEU A 209 -0.28 -15.00 -34.86
N ALA A 210 0.11 -15.10 -36.14
CA ALA A 210 -0.53 -16.00 -37.10
C ALA A 210 -0.42 -17.48 -36.66
N SER A 211 0.71 -17.87 -36.07
CA SER A 211 0.88 -19.20 -35.48
C SER A 211 -0.01 -19.47 -34.26
N LEU A 212 -0.41 -18.42 -33.53
CA LEU A 212 -1.39 -18.52 -32.43
C LEU A 212 -2.80 -18.77 -32.98
N ALA A 213 -3.19 -18.03 -34.04
CA ALA A 213 -4.51 -18.14 -34.66
C ALA A 213 -4.76 -19.51 -35.33
N LEU A 214 -3.74 -20.07 -35.99
CA LEU A 214 -3.82 -21.40 -36.61
C LEU A 214 -3.98 -22.54 -35.58
N GLY A 215 -3.52 -22.34 -34.34
CA GLY A 215 -3.68 -23.30 -33.24
C GLY A 215 -5.02 -23.22 -32.49
N ALA A 216 -5.80 -22.15 -32.65
CA ALA A 216 -7.11 -21.97 -32.01
C ALA A 216 -8.25 -22.69 -32.75
N ASN A 217 -8.07 -22.97 -34.05
CA ASN A 217 -9.08 -23.64 -34.90
C ASN A 217 -8.94 -25.18 -34.93
N GLY A 218 -8.16 -25.78 -34.03
CA GLY A 218 -7.86 -27.20 -33.97
C GLY A 218 -8.66 -27.98 -32.92
N ALA A 219 -9.96 -27.73 -32.79
CA ALA A 219 -10.86 -28.60 -32.04
C ALA A 219 -12.20 -28.68 -32.77
N THR A 220 -12.64 -29.91 -33.06
CA THR A 220 -13.87 -30.32 -33.78
C THR A 220 -13.79 -30.42 -35.31
N SER A 221 -13.12 -31.47 -35.81
CA SER A 221 -13.59 -32.12 -37.05
C SER A 221 -13.18 -33.59 -37.09
N ASP A 222 -13.86 -34.44 -36.33
CA ASP A 222 -13.90 -35.88 -36.61
C ASP A 222 -15.36 -36.35 -36.60
N ALA A 223 -15.97 -36.34 -37.79
CA ALA A 223 -17.18 -37.11 -38.06
C ALA A 223 -17.31 -37.43 -39.58
N LYS A 224 -16.86 -38.64 -39.93
CA LYS A 224 -17.41 -39.55 -40.96
C LYS A 224 -17.69 -38.95 -42.36
N GLY A 225 -16.70 -39.05 -43.25
CA GLY A 225 -16.91 -39.06 -44.69
C GLY A 225 -17.15 -40.49 -45.21
N ASN A 226 -18.39 -40.78 -45.61
CA ASN A 226 -18.81 -41.96 -46.37
C ASN A 226 -18.24 -41.88 -47.81
N PRO A 227 -17.62 -42.92 -48.39
CA PRO A 227 -17.07 -42.85 -49.73
C PRO A 227 -18.09 -43.36 -50.73
N ASP A 228 -18.83 -42.46 -51.38
CA ASP A 228 -19.44 -42.77 -52.69
C ASP A 228 -20.04 -41.51 -53.33
N SER A 229 -19.37 -40.97 -54.34
CA SER A 229 -19.97 -40.73 -55.66
C SER A 229 -18.99 -39.99 -56.58
N ARG A 230 -19.09 -40.39 -57.84
CA ARG A 230 -18.18 -40.14 -58.96
C ARG A 230 -18.44 -38.76 -59.58
N GLY A 231 -17.35 -38.16 -60.09
CA GLY A 231 -17.31 -37.60 -61.44
C GLY A 231 -17.73 -36.14 -61.61
N GLY A 232 -16.81 -35.33 -62.14
CA GLY A 232 -17.15 -34.04 -62.75
C GLY A 232 -15.99 -33.04 -62.75
N GLN A 233 -15.14 -33.13 -63.79
CA GLN A 233 -14.18 -32.07 -64.14
C GLN A 233 -14.89 -30.85 -64.76
N ALA A 234 -14.15 -29.73 -64.75
CA ALA A 234 -14.31 -28.51 -65.56
C ALA A 234 -15.40 -27.52 -65.07
N GLN A 235 -15.24 -26.20 -65.13
CA GLN A 235 -14.36 -25.36 -65.95
C GLN A 235 -14.38 -23.93 -65.36
N ALA A 236 -13.25 -23.23 -65.46
CA ALA A 236 -13.19 -21.79 -65.19
C ALA A 236 -13.80 -21.00 -66.36
N THR A 237 -14.69 -20.05 -66.07
CA THR A 237 -14.95 -18.90 -66.96
C THR A 237 -15.29 -17.65 -66.14
N SER A 238 -14.55 -16.60 -66.48
CA SER A 238 -14.69 -15.19 -66.15
C SER A 238 -16.09 -14.59 -66.38
N GLY A 239 -16.47 -13.64 -65.52
CA GLY A 239 -17.55 -12.69 -65.80
C GLY A 239 -17.87 -11.76 -64.63
N SER A 240 -17.34 -10.53 -64.67
CA SER A 240 -17.99 -9.33 -64.12
C SER A 240 -18.76 -8.64 -65.27
N PRO A 241 -19.70 -7.67 -65.09
CA PRO A 241 -19.98 -6.82 -63.92
C PRO A 241 -21.47 -6.48 -63.66
N ALA A 242 -21.70 -5.52 -62.73
CA ALA A 242 -22.92 -4.69 -62.47
C ALA A 242 -23.94 -5.26 -61.45
N GLN A 243 -23.98 -4.73 -60.22
CA GLN A 243 -24.80 -3.58 -59.73
C GLN A 243 -26.28 -3.94 -59.52
N ASP A 244 -26.73 -4.08 -58.26
CA ASP A 244 -27.78 -3.23 -57.66
C ASP A 244 -28.13 -3.59 -56.19
N ALA A 245 -28.43 -2.51 -55.45
CA ALA A 245 -29.22 -2.36 -54.22
C ALA A 245 -28.59 -2.66 -52.82
N PRO A 246 -28.73 -1.73 -51.85
CA PRO A 246 -28.18 -1.84 -50.49
C PRO A 246 -29.16 -2.57 -49.55
N GLY A 247 -28.65 -3.56 -48.82
CA GLY A 247 -29.31 -4.13 -47.64
C GLY A 247 -29.02 -3.30 -46.38
N GLU A 248 -30.05 -3.15 -45.54
CA GLU A 248 -30.09 -2.34 -44.32
C GLU A 248 -28.92 -2.55 -43.34
N PRO A 249 -28.45 -1.51 -42.64
CA PRO A 249 -27.49 -1.66 -41.56
C PRO A 249 -28.18 -2.22 -40.30
N THR A 250 -27.72 -3.38 -39.86
CA THR A 250 -28.00 -3.93 -38.53
C THR A 250 -27.70 -2.90 -37.44
N THR A 251 -28.69 -2.67 -36.59
CA THR A 251 -28.69 -1.74 -35.46
C THR A 251 -27.54 -1.99 -34.49
N LEU A 252 -26.72 -0.95 -34.25
CA LEU A 252 -25.74 -0.89 -33.17
C LEU A 252 -26.43 -1.03 -31.80
N SER A 253 -25.78 -1.73 -30.86
CA SER A 253 -26.28 -1.89 -29.50
C SER A 253 -26.47 -0.54 -28.79
N PRO A 254 -27.41 -0.43 -27.82
CA PRO A 254 -27.65 0.81 -27.07
C PRO A 254 -26.38 1.40 -26.42
N PHE A 255 -25.40 0.54 -26.09
CA PHE A 255 -24.12 0.94 -25.52
C PHE A 255 -23.19 1.61 -26.54
N ALA A 256 -23.15 1.12 -27.79
CA ALA A 256 -22.38 1.74 -28.86
C ALA A 256 -22.96 3.11 -29.29
N GLN A 257 -24.27 3.29 -29.18
CA GLN A 257 -24.92 4.59 -29.40
C GLN A 257 -24.66 5.60 -28.28
N PHE A 258 -24.44 5.13 -27.05
CA PHE A 258 -24.04 5.97 -25.93
C PHE A 258 -22.62 6.51 -26.11
N ILE A 259 -21.63 5.66 -26.42
CA ILE A 259 -20.23 6.05 -26.67
C ILE A 259 -20.13 7.08 -27.82
N ALA A 260 -20.90 6.90 -28.89
CA ALA A 260 -20.91 7.83 -30.02
C ALA A 260 -21.52 9.21 -29.67
N LYS A 261 -22.48 9.27 -28.74
CA LYS A 261 -23.08 10.53 -28.26
C LYS A 261 -22.18 11.26 -27.27
N THR A 262 -21.46 10.54 -26.40
CA THR A 262 -20.52 11.16 -25.45
C THR A 262 -19.29 11.74 -26.15
N ALA A 263 -18.83 11.11 -27.24
CA ALA A 263 -17.72 11.61 -28.05
C ALA A 263 -18.06 12.86 -28.90
N ALA A 264 -19.34 13.10 -29.19
CA ALA A 264 -19.80 14.25 -29.98
C ALA A 264 -20.02 15.53 -29.15
N HIS A 265 -20.10 15.44 -27.81
CA HIS A 265 -20.30 16.60 -26.92
C HIS A 265 -19.00 17.25 -26.42
N GLN A 266 -17.83 16.63 -26.63
CA GLN A 266 -16.52 17.22 -26.29
C GLN A 266 -15.87 18.00 -27.45
N ARG A 267 -16.55 18.13 -28.60
CA ARG A 267 -16.05 18.89 -29.76
C ARG A 267 -17.10 19.86 -30.29
N ARG A 268 -17.41 20.91 -29.52
CA ARG A 268 -17.94 22.19 -30.02
C ARG A 268 -18.02 23.18 -28.85
N GLY A 269 -17.00 24.02 -28.74
CA GLY A 269 -17.17 25.35 -28.17
C GLY A 269 -17.49 26.31 -29.30
N ASP A 270 -18.63 26.98 -29.23
CA ASP A 270 -18.78 28.37 -29.66
C ASP A 270 -20.01 28.96 -28.95
N GLY A 271 -19.88 30.21 -28.52
CA GLY A 271 -20.84 30.92 -27.69
C GLY A 271 -21.95 31.58 -28.48
N SER A 272 -23.01 31.94 -27.76
CA SER A 272 -23.68 33.24 -27.85
C SER A 272 -24.86 33.27 -26.88
N ASP A 273 -24.87 34.29 -26.04
CA ASP A 273 -26.01 34.97 -25.42
C ASP A 273 -27.40 34.31 -25.50
N ARG A 274 -28.00 34.07 -24.32
CA ARG A 274 -29.30 34.67 -23.98
C ARG A 274 -29.61 34.58 -22.49
N ALA A 275 -30.00 35.73 -21.97
CA ALA A 275 -30.41 36.02 -20.61
C ALA A 275 -31.43 35.01 -20.05
N ILE A 276 -31.19 34.56 -18.82
CA ILE A 276 -32.20 33.90 -18.00
C ILE A 276 -32.58 34.86 -16.89
N GLN A 277 -33.72 35.53 -17.08
CA GLN A 277 -34.49 36.13 -16.01
C GLN A 277 -34.90 35.04 -15.02
N GLN A 278 -34.80 35.37 -13.72
CA GLN A 278 -35.48 34.63 -12.66
C GLN A 278 -36.96 34.41 -13.01
N PRO A 279 -37.53 33.29 -12.57
CA PRO A 279 -38.80 33.42 -11.89
C PRO A 279 -38.87 32.66 -10.56
N ALA A 280 -39.69 33.27 -9.71
CA ALA A 280 -40.17 32.88 -8.41
C ALA A 280 -40.61 31.41 -8.27
N THR A 281 -40.63 31.01 -7.00
CA THR A 281 -41.43 29.90 -6.44
C THR A 281 -42.84 29.83 -7.05
N PRO A 282 -43.37 28.60 -7.16
CA PRO A 282 -44.67 28.37 -6.56
C PRO A 282 -44.80 27.02 -5.83
N ALA A 283 -45.84 27.01 -5.00
CA ALA A 283 -46.23 26.03 -4.02
C ALA A 283 -46.73 24.69 -4.61
N SER A 284 -46.70 23.70 -3.71
CA SER A 284 -47.63 22.56 -3.57
C SER A 284 -48.51 22.19 -4.75
N GLU A 285 -48.27 21.02 -5.34
CA GLU A 285 -49.35 20.18 -5.84
C GLU A 285 -48.97 18.70 -5.70
N ALA A 286 -49.80 17.97 -4.95
CA ALA A 286 -49.71 16.56 -4.74
C ALA A 286 -50.04 15.81 -6.03
N VAL A 287 -49.17 14.89 -6.45
CA VAL A 287 -49.48 13.90 -7.49
C VAL A 287 -49.34 12.51 -6.89
N ALA A 288 -50.45 11.79 -6.95
CA ALA A 288 -50.67 10.49 -6.34
C ALA A 288 -49.63 9.44 -6.77
N VAL A 289 -48.95 8.89 -5.77
CA VAL A 289 -48.14 7.67 -5.86
C VAL A 289 -49.08 6.50 -6.16
N LYS A 290 -48.96 5.91 -7.35
CA LYS A 290 -49.49 4.56 -7.59
C LYS A 290 -48.69 3.58 -6.73
N HIS A 291 -49.38 3.01 -5.74
CA HIS A 291 -48.91 1.87 -4.96
C HIS A 291 -48.34 0.77 -5.86
N VAL A 292 -47.03 0.58 -5.82
CA VAL A 292 -46.40 -0.71 -6.12
C VAL A 292 -46.16 -1.36 -4.77
N HIS A 293 -46.79 -2.52 -4.58
CA HIS A 293 -46.76 -3.31 -3.36
C HIS A 293 -45.34 -3.53 -2.87
N GLN A 294 -45.12 -3.22 -1.59
CA GLN A 294 -44.05 -3.77 -0.77
C GLN A 294 -44.13 -5.31 -0.83
N SER A 295 -43.15 -5.94 -1.45
CA SER A 295 -42.73 -7.29 -1.08
C SER A 295 -41.43 -7.16 -0.29
N SER A 296 -41.55 -7.36 1.01
CA SER A 296 -40.49 -7.72 1.93
C SER A 296 -39.49 -8.67 1.27
N PHE A 297 -38.27 -8.20 1.01
CA PHE A 297 -37.15 -9.08 0.69
C PHE A 297 -36.72 -9.74 2.00
N SER A 298 -37.31 -10.90 2.31
CA SER A 298 -36.72 -11.80 3.29
C SER A 298 -35.43 -12.32 2.70
N LEU A 299 -34.34 -12.25 3.49
CA LEU A 299 -33.11 -12.98 3.25
C LEU A 299 -33.43 -14.47 3.15
N ASN A 300 -33.64 -14.96 1.92
CA ASN A 300 -33.53 -16.38 1.65
C ASN A 300 -32.04 -16.73 1.75
N ARG A 301 -31.71 -17.52 2.77
CA ARG A 301 -30.51 -18.34 2.85
C ARG A 301 -30.55 -19.37 1.72
N ASP A 302 -30.27 -18.94 0.49
CA ASP A 302 -29.93 -19.86 -0.59
C ASP A 302 -28.41 -20.02 -0.61
N ASN A 303 -27.98 -21.23 -0.24
CA ASN A 303 -26.59 -21.67 -0.13
C ASN A 303 -26.00 -21.95 -1.53
N SER A 304 -26.21 -21.06 -2.49
CA SER A 304 -25.69 -21.18 -3.86
C SER A 304 -24.49 -20.23 -4.03
N SER A 305 -23.30 -20.81 -4.11
CA SER A 305 -22.09 -20.11 -4.55
C SER A 305 -22.36 -19.32 -5.85
N PRO A 306 -21.95 -18.04 -5.94
CA PRO A 306 -22.08 -17.25 -7.17
C PRO A 306 -21.21 -17.76 -8.34
N TYR A 307 -20.48 -18.87 -8.17
CA TYR A 307 -19.67 -19.54 -9.19
C TYR A 307 -20.32 -20.78 -9.83
N ALA A 308 -21.60 -21.03 -9.60
CA ALA A 308 -22.34 -22.12 -10.27
C ALA A 308 -22.70 -21.74 -11.72
N GLY A 309 -21.70 -21.67 -12.60
CA GLY A 309 -21.94 -21.27 -14.00
C GLY A 309 -20.90 -21.70 -15.04
N GLU A 310 -19.82 -22.39 -14.67
CA GLU A 310 -18.87 -22.96 -15.65
C GLU A 310 -18.73 -24.46 -15.41
N GLU A 311 -19.31 -25.27 -16.29
CA GLU A 311 -18.92 -26.68 -16.39
C GLU A 311 -17.46 -26.75 -16.83
N PRO A 312 -16.58 -27.47 -16.12
CA PRO A 312 -15.20 -27.65 -16.55
C PRO A 312 -15.19 -28.40 -17.90
N PRO A 313 -14.29 -28.05 -18.83
CA PRO A 313 -14.19 -28.75 -20.11
C PRO A 313 -13.89 -30.23 -19.88
N ALA A 314 -14.50 -31.08 -20.72
CA ALA A 314 -14.39 -32.54 -20.66
C ALA A 314 -12.93 -33.01 -20.49
N ALA A 315 -12.74 -34.03 -19.65
CA ALA A 315 -11.46 -34.57 -19.21
C ALA A 315 -10.43 -34.72 -20.35
N THR A 316 -9.52 -33.75 -20.45
CA THR A 316 -8.33 -33.79 -21.31
C THR A 316 -7.35 -34.79 -20.71
N ARG A 317 -6.59 -35.56 -21.51
CA ARG A 317 -5.65 -36.55 -20.95
C ARG A 317 -4.55 -35.83 -20.17
N LEU A 318 -4.00 -36.50 -19.15
CA LEU A 318 -3.02 -35.93 -18.20
C LEU A 318 -1.74 -35.40 -18.88
N SER A 319 -1.27 -36.04 -19.96
CA SER A 319 -0.18 -35.55 -20.82
C SER A 319 -0.50 -34.20 -21.45
N ASP A 320 -1.77 -34.02 -21.85
CA ASP A 320 -2.22 -32.90 -22.65
C ASP A 320 -2.25 -31.60 -21.82
N ARG A 321 -2.52 -31.69 -20.50
CA ARG A 321 -2.56 -30.52 -19.60
C ARG A 321 -1.17 -29.93 -19.35
N ARG A 322 -0.17 -30.79 -19.10
CA ARG A 322 1.23 -30.38 -18.91
C ARG A 322 1.80 -29.77 -20.21
N ASP A 323 1.49 -30.39 -21.33
CA ASP A 323 1.89 -29.92 -22.65
C ASP A 323 1.20 -28.60 -23.00
N ALA A 324 -0.08 -28.43 -22.65
CA ALA A 324 -0.82 -27.19 -22.83
C ALA A 324 -0.19 -26.02 -22.05
N CYS A 325 0.10 -26.19 -20.75
CA CYS A 325 0.78 -25.15 -19.97
C CYS A 325 2.15 -24.79 -20.56
N SER A 326 2.94 -25.81 -20.93
CA SER A 326 4.26 -25.61 -21.54
C SER A 326 4.17 -24.94 -22.92
N GLN A 327 3.13 -25.22 -23.69
CA GLN A 327 2.87 -24.59 -24.99
C GLN A 327 2.41 -23.13 -24.81
N ALA A 328 1.52 -22.86 -23.85
CA ALA A 328 1.04 -21.52 -23.53
C ALA A 328 2.20 -20.59 -23.11
N LEU A 329 3.08 -21.07 -22.21
CA LEU A 329 4.28 -20.34 -21.79
C LEU A 329 5.23 -20.06 -22.97
N ARG A 330 5.51 -21.06 -23.81
CA ARG A 330 6.36 -20.88 -25.00
C ARG A 330 5.77 -19.85 -25.97
N LYS A 331 4.46 -19.90 -26.20
CA LYS A 331 3.72 -18.94 -27.04
C LYS A 331 3.82 -17.52 -26.48
N ALA A 332 3.56 -17.33 -25.19
CA ALA A 332 3.67 -16.02 -24.54
C ALA A 332 5.10 -15.47 -24.60
N ARG A 333 6.12 -16.29 -24.30
CA ARG A 333 7.54 -15.90 -24.41
C ARG A 333 7.93 -15.50 -25.83
N ALA A 334 7.45 -16.24 -26.84
CA ALA A 334 7.71 -15.91 -28.24
C ALA A 334 7.11 -14.55 -28.63
N VAL A 335 5.91 -14.22 -28.13
CA VAL A 335 5.28 -12.91 -28.34
C VAL A 335 6.09 -11.80 -27.67
N ILE A 336 6.50 -11.97 -26.41
CA ILE A 336 7.32 -10.99 -25.68
C ILE A 336 8.64 -10.75 -26.41
N ALA A 337 9.35 -11.81 -26.78
CA ALA A 337 10.62 -11.74 -27.50
C ALA A 337 10.49 -11.09 -28.89
N ALA A 338 9.33 -11.21 -29.54
CA ALA A 338 9.02 -10.53 -30.79
C ALA A 338 8.61 -9.05 -30.63
N GLY A 339 8.66 -8.50 -29.40
CA GLY A 339 8.27 -7.12 -29.09
C GLY A 339 6.77 -6.93 -28.89
N GLY A 340 6.04 -8.01 -28.59
CA GLY A 340 4.60 -7.98 -28.31
C GLY A 340 4.26 -7.60 -26.86
N ILE A 341 3.02 -7.19 -26.64
CA ILE A 341 2.41 -6.87 -25.34
C ILE A 341 1.51 -8.03 -24.93
N VAL A 342 1.81 -8.63 -23.78
CA VAL A 342 1.05 -9.78 -23.24
C VAL A 342 0.34 -9.37 -21.95
N ALA A 343 -0.97 -9.60 -21.85
CA ALA A 343 -1.68 -9.55 -20.57
C ALA A 343 -1.51 -10.88 -19.83
N VAL A 344 -0.80 -10.90 -18.71
CA VAL A 344 -0.53 -12.10 -17.91
C VAL A 344 -1.37 -12.08 -16.65
N LYS A 345 -2.18 -13.12 -16.41
CA LYS A 345 -2.88 -13.28 -15.14
C LYS A 345 -1.93 -13.76 -14.05
N GLY A 346 -1.69 -12.90 -13.05
CA GLY A 346 -0.81 -13.17 -11.91
C GLY A 346 -1.56 -13.70 -10.68
N ILE A 347 -1.02 -13.43 -9.48
CA ILE A 347 -1.64 -13.86 -8.22
C ILE A 347 -2.84 -12.98 -7.85
N GLY A 348 -2.66 -11.66 -7.84
CA GLY A 348 -3.67 -10.69 -7.39
C GLY A 348 -4.38 -9.92 -8.51
N GLY A 349 -4.00 -10.12 -9.77
CA GLY A 349 -4.57 -9.43 -10.92
C GLY A 349 -3.75 -9.66 -12.19
N PHE A 350 -4.09 -8.95 -13.27
CA PHE A 350 -3.35 -8.99 -14.52
C PHE A 350 -2.18 -7.99 -14.55
N HIS A 351 -1.08 -8.38 -15.18
CA HIS A 351 0.00 -7.50 -15.60
C HIS A 351 0.01 -7.32 -17.11
N LEU A 352 0.41 -6.13 -17.57
CA LEU A 352 0.83 -5.92 -18.96
C LEU A 352 2.35 -6.11 -19.02
N VAL A 353 2.77 -7.04 -19.87
CA VAL A 353 4.15 -7.53 -19.97
C VAL A 353 4.73 -7.25 -21.36
N VAL A 354 5.91 -6.65 -21.37
CA VAL A 354 6.78 -6.46 -22.55
C VAL A 354 8.24 -6.68 -22.17
N ASP A 355 9.10 -6.92 -23.14
CA ASP A 355 10.55 -6.87 -22.95
C ASP A 355 10.97 -5.46 -22.50
N ALA A 356 11.62 -5.35 -21.34
CA ALA A 356 12.01 -4.06 -20.75
C ALA A 356 13.20 -3.41 -21.47
N ALA A 357 13.96 -4.15 -22.28
CA ALA A 357 15.04 -3.63 -23.10
C ALA A 357 14.56 -3.12 -24.47
N ASN A 358 13.34 -3.49 -24.89
CA ASN A 358 12.80 -3.16 -26.21
C ASN A 358 12.06 -1.82 -26.20
N GLU A 359 12.74 -0.74 -26.62
CA GLU A 359 12.16 0.61 -26.67
C GLU A 359 10.85 0.66 -27.46
N GLN A 360 10.76 0.02 -28.63
CA GLN A 360 9.53 0.05 -29.44
C GLN A 360 8.34 -0.57 -28.71
N ALA A 361 8.56 -1.68 -27.99
CA ALA A 361 7.51 -2.33 -27.21
C ALA A 361 7.09 -1.46 -26.01
N VAL A 362 8.05 -0.89 -25.29
CA VAL A 362 7.79 -0.01 -24.13
C VAL A 362 7.08 1.28 -24.54
N SER A 363 7.52 1.97 -25.60
CA SER A 363 6.83 3.18 -26.09
C SER A 363 5.41 2.85 -26.58
N ARG A 364 5.21 1.69 -27.23
CA ARG A 364 3.89 1.23 -27.68
C ARG A 364 2.95 0.98 -26.51
N LEU A 365 3.42 0.29 -25.47
CA LEU A 365 2.68 0.06 -24.23
C LEU A 365 2.26 1.39 -23.59
N ARG A 366 3.16 2.37 -23.51
CA ARG A 366 2.84 3.71 -22.95
C ARG A 366 1.74 4.42 -23.74
N ARG A 367 1.82 4.39 -25.06
CA ARG A 367 0.83 5.01 -25.95
C ARG A 367 -0.55 4.40 -25.75
N LEU A 368 -0.63 3.07 -25.73
CA LEU A 368 -1.88 2.32 -25.57
C LEU A 368 -2.48 2.50 -24.17
N LYS A 369 -1.65 2.46 -23.12
CA LYS A 369 -2.07 2.68 -21.72
C LYS A 369 -2.33 4.16 -21.39
N GLN A 370 -2.09 5.09 -22.33
CA GLN A 370 -2.16 6.54 -22.12
C GLN A 370 -1.34 7.00 -20.91
N ARG A 371 -0.13 6.43 -20.77
CA ARG A 371 0.76 6.62 -19.61
C ARG A 371 2.14 7.11 -20.09
N PRO A 372 2.28 8.39 -20.47
CA PRO A 372 3.48 8.88 -21.13
C PRO A 372 4.71 8.90 -20.21
N HIS A 373 4.58 9.31 -18.94
CA HIS A 373 5.75 9.56 -18.08
C HIS A 373 5.84 8.65 -16.85
N LYS A 374 4.71 8.26 -16.23
CA LYS A 374 4.72 7.51 -14.97
C LYS A 374 5.57 6.23 -15.10
N PRO A 375 6.57 6.00 -14.23
CA PRO A 375 7.52 4.89 -14.37
C PRO A 375 6.85 3.52 -14.47
N LEU A 376 7.46 2.62 -15.23
CA LEU A 376 7.03 1.24 -15.37
C LEU A 376 7.90 0.35 -14.49
N ALA A 377 7.27 -0.52 -13.70
CA ALA A 377 8.01 -1.46 -12.87
C ALA A 377 8.61 -2.58 -13.72
N VAL A 378 9.85 -2.94 -13.41
CA VAL A 378 10.61 -4.00 -14.09
C VAL A 378 10.71 -5.21 -13.18
N MET A 379 10.39 -6.38 -13.70
CA MET A 379 10.55 -7.66 -13.04
C MET A 379 11.82 -8.35 -13.52
N VAL A 380 12.53 -8.99 -12.60
CA VAL A 380 13.76 -9.77 -12.84
C VAL A 380 13.71 -11.13 -12.15
N THR A 381 14.63 -12.04 -12.50
CA THR A 381 14.68 -13.42 -11.97
C THR A 381 15.11 -13.53 -10.52
N ASP A 382 16.07 -12.68 -10.11
CA ASP A 382 16.79 -12.79 -8.85
C ASP A 382 17.47 -11.46 -8.51
N ILE A 383 18.14 -11.43 -7.36
CA ILE A 383 18.81 -10.23 -6.86
C ILE A 383 20.00 -9.81 -7.72
N GLN A 384 20.75 -10.77 -8.26
CA GLN A 384 21.90 -10.49 -9.12
C GLN A 384 21.46 -9.83 -10.44
N ALA A 385 20.28 -10.18 -10.95
CA ALA A 385 19.67 -9.50 -12.07
C ALA A 385 19.17 -8.10 -11.71
N ALA A 386 18.65 -7.88 -10.49
CA ALA A 386 18.26 -6.55 -10.00
C ALA A 386 19.44 -5.59 -9.89
N GLU A 387 20.57 -6.06 -9.33
CA GLU A 387 21.81 -5.28 -9.14
C GLU A 387 22.46 -4.83 -10.46
N LYS A 388 22.11 -5.48 -11.59
CA LYS A 388 22.52 -5.04 -12.93
C LYS A 388 21.70 -3.87 -13.46
N LEU A 389 20.55 -3.57 -12.84
CA LEU A 389 19.65 -2.50 -13.26
C LEU A 389 19.69 -1.32 -12.30
N VAL A 390 19.76 -1.58 -10.99
CA VAL A 390 19.66 -0.57 -9.94
C VAL A 390 20.70 -0.76 -8.84
N VAL A 391 21.03 0.32 -8.15
CA VAL A 391 21.92 0.33 -6.98
C VAL A 391 21.12 -0.02 -5.73
N LEU A 392 21.42 -1.17 -5.12
CA LEU A 392 20.82 -1.64 -3.87
C LEU A 392 21.85 -1.59 -2.73
N ASN A 393 21.42 -1.11 -1.57
CA ASN A 393 22.14 -1.30 -0.31
C ASN A 393 21.63 -2.55 0.43
N GLU A 394 22.29 -2.93 1.52
CA GLU A 394 21.94 -4.14 2.29
C GLU A 394 20.46 -4.22 2.69
N ASN A 395 19.89 -3.11 3.16
CA ASN A 395 18.49 -3.07 3.60
C ASN A 395 17.50 -3.22 2.43
N THR A 396 17.76 -2.54 1.31
CA THR A 396 16.91 -2.62 0.11
C THR A 396 17.06 -3.96 -0.62
N ALA A 397 18.25 -4.55 -0.59
CA ALA A 397 18.53 -5.92 -1.02
C ALA A 397 17.74 -6.95 -0.19
N GLY A 398 17.71 -6.79 1.14
CA GLY A 398 16.87 -7.62 2.03
C GLY A 398 15.38 -7.46 1.74
N LEU A 399 14.91 -6.22 1.53
CA LEU A 399 13.51 -5.91 1.26
C LEU A 399 13.02 -6.53 -0.06
N ILE A 400 13.76 -6.35 -1.17
CA ILE A 400 13.39 -6.94 -2.47
C ILE A 400 13.48 -8.47 -2.46
N ALA A 401 14.32 -9.04 -1.58
CA ALA A 401 14.48 -10.48 -1.40
C ALA A 401 13.44 -11.11 -0.44
N SER A 402 12.71 -10.29 0.32
CA SER A 402 11.74 -10.75 1.32
C SER A 402 10.64 -11.63 0.71
N PRO A 403 9.92 -12.45 1.51
CA PRO A 403 8.75 -13.19 1.04
C PRO A 403 7.67 -12.31 0.40
N ALA A 404 7.61 -11.02 0.75
CA ALA A 404 6.68 -10.06 0.15
C ALA A 404 7.08 -9.65 -1.28
N ARG A 405 8.36 -9.76 -1.69
CA ARG A 405 8.88 -9.37 -3.01
C ARG A 405 8.25 -8.07 -3.56
N PRO A 406 8.34 -6.95 -2.83
CA PRO A 406 7.77 -5.68 -3.30
C PRO A 406 8.55 -5.13 -4.50
N ILE A 407 7.96 -4.14 -5.17
CA ILE A 407 8.70 -3.25 -6.07
C ILE A 407 9.52 -2.29 -5.22
N VAL A 408 10.83 -2.25 -5.44
CA VAL A 408 11.75 -1.32 -4.79
C VAL A 408 12.23 -0.30 -5.83
N VAL A 409 11.93 0.98 -5.60
CA VAL A 409 12.41 2.10 -6.38
C VAL A 409 13.80 2.48 -5.89
N ALA A 410 14.78 2.38 -6.78
CA ALA A 410 16.19 2.61 -6.50
C ALA A 410 16.91 3.27 -7.70
N PRO A 411 18.07 3.93 -7.48
CA PRO A 411 18.84 4.57 -8.55
C PRO A 411 19.26 3.59 -9.64
N LEU A 412 19.14 4.00 -10.91
CA LEU A 412 19.62 3.24 -12.05
C LEU A 412 21.15 3.19 -12.08
N VAL A 413 21.71 2.08 -12.55
CA VAL A 413 23.13 2.02 -12.93
C VAL A 413 23.33 2.69 -14.30
N ALA A 414 24.51 3.29 -14.53
CA ALA A 414 24.76 4.16 -15.70
C ALA A 414 24.51 3.53 -17.07
N ASP A 415 24.61 2.19 -17.18
CA ASP A 415 24.43 1.42 -18.41
C ASP A 415 23.36 0.31 -18.25
N ALA A 416 22.34 0.55 -17.43
CA ALA A 416 21.26 -0.41 -17.23
C ALA A 416 20.66 -0.80 -18.60
N PRO A 417 20.57 -2.10 -18.95
CA PRO A 417 20.05 -2.57 -20.24
C PRO A 417 18.52 -2.46 -20.32
N LEU A 418 18.02 -1.24 -20.18
CA LEU A 418 16.60 -0.89 -20.16
C LEU A 418 16.31 0.12 -21.25
N ALA A 419 15.11 0.02 -21.82
CA ALA A 419 14.56 1.02 -22.71
C ALA A 419 14.50 2.40 -22.00
N PRO A 420 14.96 3.50 -22.63
CA PRO A 420 14.84 4.84 -22.06
C PRO A 420 13.41 5.22 -21.64
N SER A 421 12.41 4.65 -22.32
CA SER A 421 11.00 4.82 -21.96
C SER A 421 10.59 4.11 -20.66
N ILE A 422 11.42 3.35 -19.94
CA ILE A 422 10.99 2.73 -18.67
C ILE A 422 10.68 3.77 -17.58
N ALA A 423 11.53 4.79 -17.44
CA ALA A 423 11.39 5.85 -16.45
C ALA A 423 11.85 7.20 -17.06
N PRO A 424 11.11 7.75 -18.04
CA PRO A 424 11.54 8.93 -18.77
C PRO A 424 11.68 10.12 -17.81
N GLY A 425 12.85 10.77 -17.83
CA GLY A 425 13.14 11.94 -16.99
C GLY A 425 13.52 11.62 -15.54
N LEU A 426 13.62 10.34 -15.15
CA LEU A 426 14.05 9.94 -13.81
C LEU A 426 15.31 9.08 -13.86
N SER A 427 16.16 9.21 -12.85
CA SER A 427 17.34 8.37 -12.62
C SER A 427 17.08 7.20 -11.66
N GLU A 428 15.81 6.92 -11.34
CA GLU A 428 15.39 5.79 -10.51
C GLU A 428 14.40 4.91 -11.27
N CYS A 429 14.41 3.61 -10.96
CA CYS A 429 13.47 2.64 -11.51
C CYS A 429 12.94 1.72 -10.41
N GLY A 430 11.66 1.35 -10.51
CA GLY A 430 11.06 0.33 -9.65
C GLY A 430 11.38 -1.06 -10.16
N VAL A 431 12.11 -1.85 -9.37
CA VAL A 431 12.47 -3.24 -9.70
C VAL A 431 11.83 -4.20 -8.71
N MET A 432 11.34 -5.35 -9.17
CA MET A 432 10.87 -6.46 -8.32
C MET A 432 11.45 -7.79 -8.79
N ILE A 433 11.59 -8.74 -7.88
CA ILE A 433 11.95 -10.12 -8.22
C ILE A 433 10.68 -10.93 -8.48
N ALA A 434 10.72 -11.78 -9.50
CA ALA A 434 9.66 -12.71 -9.84
C ALA A 434 9.24 -13.53 -8.60
N TYR A 435 7.96 -13.45 -8.25
CA TYR A 435 7.45 -13.98 -6.98
C TYR A 435 6.62 -15.26 -7.13
N SER A 436 6.35 -15.71 -8.36
CA SER A 436 5.60 -16.94 -8.65
C SER A 436 6.32 -17.78 -9.70
N PRO A 437 6.06 -19.11 -9.79
CA PRO A 437 6.70 -19.94 -10.80
C PRO A 437 6.31 -19.53 -12.22
N LEU A 438 5.07 -19.06 -12.42
CA LEU A 438 4.63 -18.43 -13.68
C LEU A 438 5.53 -17.26 -14.07
N HIS A 439 5.75 -16.32 -13.16
CA HIS A 439 6.59 -15.15 -13.40
C HIS A 439 8.05 -15.55 -13.67
N GLN A 440 8.60 -16.49 -12.89
CA GLN A 440 9.96 -16.98 -13.10
C GLN A 440 10.14 -17.56 -14.51
N MET A 441 9.16 -18.33 -14.99
CA MET A 441 9.22 -18.96 -16.31
C MET A 441 9.01 -18.00 -17.48
N LEU A 442 8.47 -16.80 -17.24
CA LEU A 442 8.30 -15.75 -18.26
C LEU A 442 9.49 -14.77 -18.30
N CYS A 443 10.18 -14.59 -17.18
CA CYS A 443 11.13 -13.51 -16.95
C CYS A 443 12.59 -13.93 -17.20
N ASP A 444 12.94 -14.59 -18.32
CA ASP A 444 14.36 -14.94 -18.58
C ASP A 444 15.25 -13.70 -18.80
N THR A 445 14.63 -12.62 -19.27
CA THR A 445 15.20 -11.28 -19.40
C THR A 445 14.37 -10.32 -18.55
N PRO A 446 14.88 -9.12 -18.24
CA PRO A 446 14.07 -8.08 -17.59
C PRO A 446 12.81 -7.80 -18.41
N ILE A 447 11.65 -7.87 -17.75
CA ILE A 447 10.35 -7.58 -18.37
C ILE A 447 9.66 -6.45 -17.62
N VAL A 448 8.89 -5.63 -18.33
CA VAL A 448 7.94 -4.74 -17.67
C VAL A 448 6.84 -5.61 -17.07
N ALA A 449 6.45 -5.34 -15.83
CA ALA A 449 5.27 -5.92 -15.20
C ALA A 449 4.49 -4.81 -14.50
N THR A 450 3.61 -4.13 -15.24
CA THR A 450 2.75 -3.07 -14.71
C THR A 450 1.32 -3.58 -14.58
N SER A 451 0.55 -3.12 -13.60
CA SER A 451 -0.84 -3.55 -13.43
C SER A 451 -1.68 -3.26 -14.69
N ALA A 452 -2.56 -4.19 -15.05
CA ALA A 452 -3.41 -4.08 -16.22
C ALA A 452 -4.71 -3.37 -15.87
N ASN A 453 -4.65 -2.05 -15.93
CA ASN A 453 -5.75 -1.11 -15.69
C ASN A 453 -5.58 0.13 -16.56
N LEU A 454 -6.65 0.90 -16.71
CA LEU A 454 -6.53 2.31 -17.11
C LEU A 454 -5.92 3.11 -15.94
N SER A 455 -5.29 4.24 -16.25
CA SER A 455 -4.62 5.04 -15.23
C SER A 455 -5.60 5.51 -14.14
N GLY A 456 -5.35 5.11 -12.89
CA GLY A 456 -6.17 5.48 -11.72
C GLY A 456 -7.25 4.47 -11.35
N GLU A 457 -7.55 3.49 -12.23
CA GLU A 457 -8.53 2.44 -11.96
C GLU A 457 -7.93 1.24 -11.21
N PRO A 458 -8.76 0.46 -10.47
CA PRO A 458 -8.32 -0.79 -9.85
C PRO A 458 -7.78 -1.79 -10.86
N VAL A 459 -6.96 -2.74 -10.38
CA VAL A 459 -6.43 -3.81 -11.21
C VAL A 459 -7.56 -4.74 -11.71
N ILE A 460 -7.54 -5.05 -13.02
CA ILE A 460 -8.40 -6.08 -13.58
C ILE A 460 -7.88 -7.45 -13.15
N TYR A 461 -8.77 -8.36 -12.75
CA TYR A 461 -8.39 -9.69 -12.24
C TYR A 461 -9.25 -10.84 -12.76
N ARG A 462 -10.45 -10.58 -13.31
CA ARG A 462 -11.31 -11.60 -13.91
C ARG A 462 -10.99 -11.78 -15.39
N ASN A 463 -11.16 -13.01 -15.90
CA ASN A 463 -10.89 -13.31 -17.30
C ASN A 463 -11.87 -12.58 -18.22
N GLU A 464 -13.16 -12.56 -17.88
CA GLU A 464 -14.18 -11.82 -18.65
C GLU A 464 -13.84 -10.33 -18.76
N ASP A 465 -13.51 -9.69 -17.64
CA ASP A 465 -13.19 -8.25 -17.58
C ASP A 465 -11.92 -7.93 -18.38
N ALA A 466 -10.91 -8.81 -18.33
CA ALA A 466 -9.69 -8.66 -19.12
C ALA A 466 -9.98 -8.74 -20.63
N ARG A 467 -10.81 -9.69 -21.07
CA ARG A 467 -11.23 -9.77 -22.48
C ARG A 467 -11.97 -8.50 -22.91
N ALA A 468 -12.89 -8.01 -22.08
CA ALA A 468 -13.68 -6.83 -22.41
C ALA A 468 -12.86 -5.53 -22.41
N GLY A 469 -11.97 -5.36 -21.44
CA GLY A 469 -11.26 -4.09 -21.20
C GLY A 469 -9.86 -3.99 -21.81
N LEU A 470 -9.14 -5.11 -21.96
CA LEU A 470 -7.71 -5.10 -22.33
C LEU A 470 -7.45 -5.59 -23.75
N ALA A 471 -8.41 -6.24 -24.43
CA ALA A 471 -8.19 -6.81 -25.76
C ALA A 471 -7.65 -5.81 -26.79
N PRO A 472 -8.05 -4.52 -26.81
CA PRO A 472 -7.47 -3.53 -27.72
C PRO A 472 -6.03 -3.12 -27.39
N LEU A 473 -5.54 -3.42 -26.18
CA LEU A 473 -4.25 -2.97 -25.67
C LEU A 473 -3.13 -4.02 -25.80
N VAL A 474 -3.49 -5.29 -26.03
CA VAL A 474 -2.56 -6.42 -25.99
C VAL A 474 -2.61 -7.23 -27.28
N ASP A 475 -1.50 -7.91 -27.58
CA ASP A 475 -1.45 -8.82 -28.73
C ASP A 475 -1.92 -10.23 -28.36
N CYS A 476 -1.70 -10.63 -27.10
CA CYS A 476 -2.30 -11.84 -26.55
C CYS A 476 -2.49 -11.76 -25.04
N PHE A 477 -3.31 -12.69 -24.55
CA PHE A 477 -3.53 -12.96 -23.15
C PHE A 477 -2.85 -14.28 -22.78
N LEU A 478 -2.27 -14.34 -21.59
CA LEU A 478 -1.90 -15.57 -20.91
C LEU A 478 -2.81 -15.73 -19.70
N PHE A 479 -3.85 -16.55 -19.87
CA PHE A 479 -4.88 -16.78 -18.86
C PHE A 479 -4.59 -18.00 -18.00
N HIS A 480 -5.30 -18.07 -16.88
CA HIS A 480 -5.50 -19.31 -16.13
C HIS A 480 -6.90 -19.40 -15.51
N ASP A 481 -7.28 -20.63 -15.20
CA ASP A 481 -8.61 -21.03 -14.71
C ASP A 481 -8.73 -20.93 -13.18
N ARG A 482 -7.63 -20.68 -12.44
CA ARG A 482 -7.73 -20.33 -11.01
C ARG A 482 -8.41 -18.95 -10.84
N PRO A 483 -9.55 -18.84 -10.14
CA PRO A 483 -10.13 -17.54 -9.77
C PRO A 483 -9.25 -16.78 -8.77
N ILE A 484 -9.41 -15.46 -8.74
CA ILE A 484 -8.82 -14.58 -7.74
C ILE A 484 -9.99 -14.02 -6.93
N ALA A 485 -10.06 -14.35 -5.64
CA ALA A 485 -11.13 -13.95 -4.74
C ALA A 485 -10.97 -12.46 -4.35
N THR A 486 -9.77 -12.10 -3.90
CA THR A 486 -9.43 -10.73 -3.52
C THR A 486 -8.35 -10.20 -4.46
N PRO A 487 -8.61 -9.13 -5.23
CA PRO A 487 -7.57 -8.50 -6.05
C PRO A 487 -6.55 -7.79 -5.15
N VAL A 488 -5.28 -7.90 -5.51
CA VAL A 488 -4.18 -7.34 -4.72
C VAL A 488 -3.10 -6.80 -5.66
N GLU A 489 -2.85 -5.48 -5.63
CA GLU A 489 -1.75 -4.87 -6.38
C GLU A 489 -0.39 -5.14 -5.72
N ASP A 490 0.69 -5.03 -6.50
CA ASP A 490 2.06 -5.10 -6.00
C ASP A 490 2.37 -3.91 -5.06
N SER A 491 2.97 -4.21 -3.90
CA SER A 491 3.48 -3.20 -2.98
C SER A 491 4.68 -2.46 -3.58
N VAL A 492 4.83 -1.18 -3.25
CA VAL A 492 5.89 -0.31 -3.78
C VAL A 492 6.58 0.40 -2.62
N PHE A 493 7.90 0.32 -2.60
CA PHE A 493 8.78 1.01 -1.66
C PHE A 493 9.72 1.92 -2.44
N ARG A 494 10.02 3.10 -1.89
CA ARG A 494 11.14 3.94 -2.33
C ARG A 494 12.17 3.92 -1.21
N GLY A 495 13.35 3.35 -1.47
CA GLY A 495 14.23 2.94 -0.37
C GLY A 495 13.51 1.98 0.59
N LEU A 496 13.40 2.37 1.86
CA LEU A 496 12.67 1.62 2.89
C LEU A 496 11.29 2.21 3.22
N THR A 497 10.92 3.33 2.59
CA THR A 497 9.64 3.99 2.84
C THR A 497 8.58 3.37 1.94
N PRO A 498 7.50 2.80 2.51
CA PRO A 498 6.40 2.30 1.70
C PRO A 498 5.69 3.47 1.01
N ILE A 499 5.53 3.37 -0.31
CA ILE A 499 4.68 4.28 -1.10
C ILE A 499 3.32 3.63 -1.32
N ARG A 500 3.28 2.29 -1.34
CA ARG A 500 2.07 1.49 -1.46
C ARG A 500 2.22 0.21 -0.66
N ARG A 501 1.31 -0.01 0.27
CA ARG A 501 1.19 -1.24 1.07
C ARG A 501 0.03 -2.09 0.55
N SER A 502 0.33 -3.23 -0.06
CA SER A 502 -0.66 -4.12 -0.69
C SER A 502 -0.18 -5.59 -0.64
N ARG A 503 0.20 -6.23 -1.75
CA ARG A 503 0.66 -7.65 -1.77
C ARG A 503 1.82 -7.89 -0.80
N GLY A 504 1.75 -8.97 -0.03
CA GLY A 504 2.74 -9.32 1.00
C GLY A 504 2.52 -8.65 2.35
N TYR A 505 1.63 -7.66 2.43
CA TYR A 505 1.35 -6.91 3.66
C TYR A 505 -0.14 -6.86 4.01
N ALA A 506 -1.03 -6.66 3.06
CA ALA A 506 -2.46 -6.81 3.29
C ALA A 506 -2.83 -8.32 3.34
N PRO A 507 -3.66 -8.76 4.29
CA PRO A 507 -4.45 -7.97 5.24
C PRO A 507 -3.82 -7.97 6.64
N LEU A 508 -2.50 -8.12 6.77
CA LEU A 508 -1.84 -8.17 8.07
C LEU A 508 -2.20 -6.90 8.86
N PRO A 509 -2.60 -7.03 10.14
CA PRO A 509 -2.97 -5.87 10.92
C PRO A 509 -1.75 -4.98 11.17
N VAL A 510 -1.99 -3.68 11.22
CA VAL A 510 -1.07 -2.75 11.88
C VAL A 510 -1.40 -2.78 13.36
N LEU A 511 -0.40 -3.09 14.18
CA LEU A 511 -0.51 -3.09 15.63
C LEU A 511 0.15 -1.82 16.16
N PRO A 512 -0.55 -1.01 16.98
CA PRO A 512 0.11 0.04 17.73
C PRO A 512 1.12 -0.63 18.66
N THR A 513 2.42 -0.43 18.43
CA THR A 513 3.45 -1.09 19.24
C THR A 513 3.37 -0.59 20.68
N ARG A 514 2.91 -1.42 21.63
CA ARG A 514 3.12 -1.11 23.06
C ARG A 514 4.62 -1.15 23.28
N THR A 515 5.23 -0.02 23.64
CA THR A 515 6.63 0.03 24.09
C THR A 515 6.81 -1.03 25.17
N PRO A 516 7.84 -1.89 25.10
CA PRO A 516 8.12 -2.82 26.19
C PRO A 516 8.30 -2.00 27.46
N THR A 517 7.49 -2.26 28.48
CA THR A 517 7.71 -1.72 29.82
C THR A 517 9.12 -2.13 30.23
N THR A 518 10.07 -1.19 30.22
CA THR A 518 11.38 -1.40 30.81
C THR A 518 11.18 -1.66 32.28
N SER A 519 11.20 -2.94 32.68
CA SER A 519 11.42 -3.33 34.06
C SER A 519 12.82 -2.85 34.42
N THR A 520 12.91 -1.70 35.08
CA THR A 520 14.11 -1.19 35.72
C THR A 520 14.54 -2.18 36.80
N THR A 521 15.37 -3.14 36.42
CA THR A 521 16.19 -3.86 37.38
C THR A 521 17.51 -3.11 37.45
N THR A 522 17.62 -2.26 38.47
CA THR A 522 18.87 -1.58 38.83
C THR A 522 19.95 -2.60 39.13
N LEU A 523 20.97 -2.67 38.28
CA LEU A 523 22.25 -3.29 38.61
C LEU A 523 23.32 -2.20 38.55
N GLU A 524 23.83 -1.87 39.73
CA GLU A 524 24.87 -0.88 39.95
C GLU A 524 26.23 -1.36 39.39
N THR A 525 26.80 -0.52 38.54
CA THR A 525 28.23 -0.16 38.42
C THR A 525 29.28 -1.14 37.84
N SER A 526 30.11 -0.51 37.01
CA SER A 526 31.55 -0.73 36.82
C SER A 526 31.98 -1.78 35.79
N THR A 527 32.10 -1.37 34.51
CA THR A 527 33.41 -1.19 33.85
C THR A 527 33.26 -0.56 32.47
N THR A 528 34.17 0.35 32.16
CA THR A 528 34.22 1.17 30.94
C THR A 528 34.51 0.31 29.71
N GLN A 529 33.51 0.10 28.85
CA GLN A 529 33.71 -0.28 27.45
C GLN A 529 32.81 0.61 26.59
N THR A 530 33.45 1.27 25.63
CA THR A 530 32.85 2.08 24.56
C THR A 530 31.79 1.26 23.82
N LEU A 531 30.51 1.57 24.06
CA LEU A 531 29.38 1.04 23.31
C LEU A 531 29.33 1.75 21.95
N ASN A 532 29.59 0.98 20.89
CA ASN A 532 29.33 1.39 19.51
C ASN A 532 27.82 1.63 19.29
N HIS A 533 27.53 2.64 18.49
CA HIS A 533 26.22 3.27 18.32
C HIS A 533 25.20 2.45 17.50
N ASP A 534 25.45 1.17 17.22
CA ASP A 534 24.74 0.40 16.16
C ASP A 534 23.61 -0.54 16.64
N VAL A 535 23.35 -0.65 17.95
CA VAL A 535 22.44 -1.71 18.48
C VAL A 535 20.94 -1.31 18.50
N GLN A 536 20.58 -0.05 18.22
CA GLN A 536 19.16 0.34 18.15
C GLN A 536 18.53 0.20 16.75
N HIS A 537 19.34 -0.03 15.71
CA HIS A 537 18.86 -0.22 14.35
C HIS A 537 18.44 -1.67 14.04
N GLU A 538 18.96 -2.66 14.76
CA GLU A 538 18.65 -4.08 14.51
C GLU A 538 17.25 -4.49 14.98
N VAL A 539 16.67 -3.85 16.00
CA VAL A 539 15.34 -4.21 16.54
C VAL A 539 14.19 -3.62 15.71
N PHE A 540 14.41 -2.49 15.02
CA PHE A 540 13.39 -1.88 14.14
C PHE A 540 13.55 -2.28 12.66
N ALA A 541 14.73 -2.79 12.27
CA ALA A 541 14.86 -3.58 11.05
C ALA A 541 14.25 -4.99 11.21
N ALA A 542 13.97 -5.43 12.44
CA ALA A 542 13.42 -6.75 12.76
C ALA A 542 11.89 -6.90 12.55
N GLY A 543 11.38 -6.25 11.50
CA GLY A 543 10.41 -6.90 10.62
C GLY A 543 11.04 -8.02 9.77
N THR A 544 12.26 -8.46 10.11
CA THR A 544 12.88 -9.68 9.62
C THR A 544 12.08 -10.89 10.11
N TRP A 545 11.14 -11.32 9.27
CA TRP A 545 11.11 -12.74 8.93
C TRP A 545 12.53 -13.10 8.48
N HIS A 546 13.37 -13.61 9.37
CA HIS A 546 14.61 -14.24 8.95
C HIS A 546 14.23 -15.51 8.16
N PRO A 547 14.50 -15.60 6.85
CA PRO A 547 14.77 -16.92 6.31
C PRO A 547 16.11 -17.32 6.94
N LEU A 548 16.13 -18.44 7.67
CA LEU A 548 17.35 -19.22 7.82
C LEU A 548 17.82 -19.57 6.41
N VAL A 549 18.63 -18.70 5.81
CA VAL A 549 19.38 -19.03 4.59
C VAL A 549 20.43 -20.02 5.02
N SER A 550 20.18 -21.30 4.73
CA SER A 550 21.16 -22.37 4.78
C SER A 550 22.19 -22.17 3.65
N GLY A 551 23.03 -21.14 3.80
CA GLY A 551 24.21 -20.92 2.98
C GLY A 551 25.36 -21.79 3.48
N GLY A 552 25.61 -22.89 2.78
CA GLY A 552 26.72 -23.80 3.06
C GLY A 552 28.08 -23.11 3.01
N LEU A 553 28.68 -22.91 4.19
CA LEU A 553 30.12 -22.77 4.33
C LEU A 553 30.69 -24.12 4.78
N LYS A 554 31.47 -24.75 3.89
CA LYS A 554 32.32 -25.88 4.22
C LYS A 554 33.22 -25.49 5.39
N GLN A 555 33.01 -26.07 6.57
CA GLN A 555 34.01 -26.05 7.64
C GLN A 555 34.58 -27.45 7.82
N SER A 556 35.89 -27.54 7.60
CA SER A 556 36.72 -28.70 7.95
C SER A 556 36.79 -28.89 9.47
N PRO A 557 36.88 -30.12 9.98
CA PRO A 557 36.88 -30.39 11.42
C PRO A 557 38.29 -30.24 12.00
N GLN A 558 38.50 -29.27 12.89
CA GLN A 558 39.51 -29.29 13.96
C GLN A 558 39.51 -27.95 14.70
N GLN A 559 38.92 -27.89 15.89
CA GLN A 559 39.55 -27.37 17.12
C GLN A 559 38.58 -27.38 18.30
N GLU A 560 39.12 -27.73 19.45
CA GLU A 560 38.47 -28.28 20.63
C GLU A 560 37.91 -27.21 21.60
N ARG A 561 36.84 -27.62 22.29
CA ARG A 561 36.54 -27.46 23.74
C ARG A 561 37.14 -26.24 24.48
N ALA A 562 36.23 -25.38 24.95
CA ALA A 562 36.28 -24.86 26.33
C ALA A 562 34.85 -24.70 26.86
N ALA A 563 34.48 -25.55 27.82
CA ALA A 563 33.22 -25.52 28.54
C ALA A 563 33.34 -24.55 29.73
N ALA A 564 32.35 -23.66 29.90
CA ALA A 564 32.13 -22.93 31.14
C ALA A 564 30.74 -23.28 31.68
N THR A 565 30.74 -24.13 32.70
CA THR A 565 29.58 -24.60 33.46
C THR A 565 29.04 -23.48 34.35
N LEU A 566 27.77 -23.12 34.21
CA LEU A 566 27.06 -22.20 35.12
C LEU A 566 26.17 -23.04 36.06
N HIS A 567 26.54 -23.07 37.34
CA HIS A 567 25.77 -23.67 38.42
C HIS A 567 24.62 -22.73 38.82
N ILE A 568 23.37 -23.21 38.75
CA ILE A 568 22.21 -22.55 39.35
C ILE A 568 21.95 -23.21 40.71
N THR A 569 22.13 -22.44 41.80
CA THR A 569 21.75 -22.84 43.16
C THR A 569 20.34 -22.37 43.47
N SER A 570 19.48 -23.31 43.88
CA SER A 570 18.12 -23.09 44.38
C SER A 570 18.10 -22.32 45.70
N ALA A 571 17.29 -21.26 45.79
CA ALA A 571 16.99 -20.59 47.06
C ALA A 571 15.54 -20.85 47.49
N THR A 572 15.44 -21.32 48.73
CA THR A 572 14.28 -21.77 49.50
C THR A 572 13.29 -20.68 49.87
N THR A 573 12.00 -21.03 49.80
CA THR A 573 10.83 -20.31 50.34
C THR A 573 10.81 -20.31 51.88
N PRO A 574 10.42 -19.23 52.56
CA PRO A 574 10.06 -19.28 53.97
C PRO A 574 8.55 -19.42 54.17
N THR A 575 8.16 -20.47 54.89
CA THR A 575 6.86 -20.68 55.53
C THR A 575 6.65 -19.75 56.71
N ALA A 576 5.43 -19.19 56.84
CA ALA A 576 4.87 -18.75 58.12
C ALA A 576 3.38 -19.12 58.19
N THR A 577 2.99 -19.68 59.33
CA THR A 577 1.73 -20.38 59.63
C THR A 577 0.65 -19.48 60.25
N ALA A 578 -0.58 -19.70 59.77
CA ALA A 578 -1.87 -19.82 60.46
C ALA A 578 -2.42 -18.72 61.40
N THR A 579 -3.67 -18.30 61.12
CA THR A 579 -4.81 -18.46 62.05
C THR A 579 -6.12 -18.64 61.25
N ALA A 580 -6.94 -19.58 61.72
CA ALA A 580 -8.26 -19.92 61.20
C ALA A 580 -9.37 -19.20 61.98
N SER A 581 -10.49 -18.94 61.32
CA SER A 581 -11.80 -18.77 61.98
C SER A 581 -12.92 -19.27 61.06
N ASP A 582 -13.64 -20.27 61.55
CA ASP A 582 -14.82 -20.91 60.99
C ASP A 582 -16.00 -19.95 60.76
N SER A 583 -16.79 -20.20 59.70
CA SER A 583 -18.24 -20.44 59.85
C SER A 583 -18.85 -20.99 58.56
N ALA A 584 -19.66 -22.03 58.71
CA ALA A 584 -20.38 -22.76 57.68
C ALA A 584 -21.65 -22.04 57.20
N GLY A 585 -22.04 -22.28 55.95
CA GLY A 585 -23.36 -21.94 55.41
C GLY A 585 -23.54 -22.44 53.98
N ASP A 586 -24.39 -23.46 53.82
CA ASP A 586 -24.94 -23.99 52.56
C ASP A 586 -25.56 -22.90 51.68
N SER A 587 -25.37 -22.99 50.35
CA SER A 587 -26.47 -23.09 49.37
C SER A 587 -25.97 -23.03 47.92
N ASP A 588 -26.54 -23.93 47.10
CA ASP A 588 -26.48 -23.96 45.64
C ASP A 588 -26.80 -22.60 45.00
N SER A 589 -25.94 -22.13 44.09
CA SER A 589 -26.39 -21.46 42.87
C SER A 589 -25.29 -21.44 41.81
N VAL A 590 -25.64 -21.96 40.63
CA VAL A 590 -24.91 -21.81 39.38
C VAL A 590 -24.82 -20.32 39.05
N GLY A 591 -23.60 -19.78 39.04
CA GLY A 591 -23.33 -18.37 38.73
C GLY A 591 -22.25 -18.26 37.67
N ALA A 592 -22.66 -18.09 36.42
CA ALA A 592 -21.83 -17.49 35.39
C ALA A 592 -21.43 -16.08 35.86
N GLY A 593 -20.14 -15.88 36.11
CA GLY A 593 -19.60 -14.62 36.62
C GLY A 593 -18.22 -14.38 36.04
N ALA A 594 -18.15 -14.21 34.72
CA ALA A 594 -17.06 -13.45 34.13
C ALA A 594 -17.30 -11.98 34.50
N ASP A 595 -16.30 -11.38 35.12
CA ASP A 595 -16.27 -9.97 35.54
C ASP A 595 -16.55 -9.04 34.33
N PRO A 596 -17.63 -8.22 34.33
CA PRO A 596 -17.99 -7.35 33.22
C PRO A 596 -17.37 -5.96 33.41
N ALA A 597 -16.08 -5.79 33.06
CA ALA A 597 -15.42 -4.47 33.11
C ALA A 597 -14.26 -4.26 32.11
N ALA A 598 -14.31 -4.88 30.93
CA ALA A 598 -13.51 -4.49 29.78
C ALA A 598 -14.38 -4.60 28.51
N GLY A 599 -15.16 -3.56 28.22
CA GLY A 599 -15.94 -3.51 26.97
C GLY A 599 -15.01 -3.59 25.76
N SER A 600 -15.30 -4.48 24.82
CA SER A 600 -14.59 -4.54 23.54
C SER A 600 -14.69 -3.19 22.84
N LEU A 601 -13.57 -2.65 22.35
CA LEU A 601 -13.58 -1.45 21.52
C LEU A 601 -14.56 -1.63 20.34
N PRO A 602 -15.33 -0.59 19.99
CA PRO A 602 -16.30 -0.71 18.91
C PRO A 602 -15.59 -0.89 17.57
N VAL A 603 -16.30 -1.52 16.64
CA VAL A 603 -15.77 -1.81 15.31
C VAL A 603 -15.79 -0.53 14.47
N VAL A 604 -14.62 -0.07 14.04
CA VAL A 604 -14.46 1.15 13.25
C VAL A 604 -14.16 0.82 11.80
N VAL A 605 -14.78 1.54 10.86
CA VAL A 605 -14.39 1.51 9.44
C VAL A 605 -13.90 2.90 9.05
N ALA A 606 -12.60 3.02 8.80
CA ALA A 606 -11.99 4.22 8.27
C ALA A 606 -11.91 4.15 6.74
N THR A 607 -12.51 5.14 6.08
CA THR A 607 -12.75 5.14 4.62
C THR A 607 -11.55 5.56 3.78
N GLY A 608 -10.56 6.23 4.39
CA GLY A 608 -9.34 6.72 3.74
C GLY A 608 -9.52 8.04 2.97
N GLY A 609 -8.45 8.46 2.30
CA GLY A 609 -8.43 9.64 1.42
C GLY A 609 -9.06 9.37 0.04
N HIS A 610 -9.09 10.40 -0.83
CA HIS A 610 -9.61 10.23 -2.19
C HIS A 610 -8.58 9.60 -3.13
N MET A 611 -7.31 9.97 -2.95
CA MET A 611 -6.23 9.51 -3.78
C MET A 611 -5.53 8.31 -3.15
N LYS A 612 -4.99 7.42 -3.99
CA LYS A 612 -4.21 6.24 -3.57
C LYS A 612 -4.87 5.41 -2.44
N ASN A 613 -6.20 5.34 -2.45
CA ASN A 613 -7.02 4.96 -1.31
C ASN A 613 -6.74 3.56 -0.76
N THR A 614 -6.89 3.44 0.55
CA THR A 614 -7.04 2.20 1.32
C THR A 614 -8.19 2.37 2.32
N VAL A 615 -8.75 1.25 2.79
CA VAL A 615 -9.74 1.18 3.87
C VAL A 615 -9.11 0.50 5.07
N THR A 616 -9.45 0.94 6.29
CA THR A 616 -9.01 0.24 7.51
C THR A 616 -10.21 -0.17 8.36
N VAL A 617 -10.27 -1.43 8.77
CA VAL A 617 -11.24 -1.93 9.76
C VAL A 617 -10.53 -2.15 11.10
N VAL A 618 -11.11 -1.62 12.18
CA VAL A 618 -10.65 -1.84 13.55
C VAL A 618 -11.53 -2.88 14.21
N ASP A 619 -10.89 -3.91 14.78
CA ASP A 619 -11.54 -4.93 15.59
C ASP A 619 -10.63 -5.24 16.79
N GLY A 620 -11.08 -4.87 17.98
CA GLY A 620 -10.26 -4.87 19.19
C GLY A 620 -9.02 -4.00 19.04
N GLN A 621 -7.83 -4.61 19.12
CA GLN A 621 -6.54 -3.92 19.02
C GLN A 621 -5.94 -3.91 17.59
N TYR A 622 -6.61 -4.54 16.63
CA TYR A 622 -6.08 -4.76 15.28
C TYR A 622 -6.63 -3.75 14.29
N LEU A 623 -5.73 -3.11 13.53
CA LEU A 623 -6.10 -2.21 12.43
C LEU A 623 -5.82 -2.91 11.09
N PHE A 624 -6.85 -3.46 10.47
CA PHE A 624 -6.76 -4.20 9.20
C PHE A 624 -6.88 -3.26 8.01
N ALA A 625 -5.74 -2.88 7.43
CA ALA A 625 -5.72 -2.11 6.19
C ALA A 625 -5.92 -3.01 4.96
N SER A 626 -6.80 -2.58 4.05
CA SER A 626 -7.07 -3.24 2.78
C SER A 626 -5.84 -3.19 1.86
N PRO A 627 -5.81 -4.02 0.80
CA PRO A 627 -5.01 -3.73 -0.38
C PRO A 627 -5.31 -2.34 -0.94
N HIS A 628 -4.38 -1.81 -1.74
CA HIS A 628 -4.56 -0.54 -2.44
C HIS A 628 -5.74 -0.59 -3.42
N VAL A 629 -6.67 0.34 -3.29
CA VAL A 629 -7.87 0.43 -4.13
C VAL A 629 -7.61 1.28 -5.38
N GLY A 630 -6.91 2.41 -5.23
CA GLY A 630 -6.61 3.35 -6.32
C GLY A 630 -7.27 4.72 -6.13
N GLU A 631 -7.56 5.41 -7.23
CA GLU A 631 -8.17 6.75 -7.19
C GLU A 631 -9.70 6.64 -7.23
N MET A 632 -10.39 7.34 -6.33
CA MET A 632 -11.84 7.14 -6.08
C MET A 632 -12.78 7.85 -7.09
N THR A 633 -12.26 8.15 -8.28
CA THR A 633 -12.95 8.92 -9.32
C THR A 633 -13.91 8.07 -10.16
N SER A 634 -13.59 6.80 -10.41
CA SER A 634 -14.37 5.91 -11.29
C SER A 634 -15.36 5.03 -10.51
N LEU A 635 -16.41 4.56 -11.19
CA LEU A 635 -17.34 3.59 -10.61
C LEU A 635 -16.62 2.28 -10.24
N ALA A 636 -15.70 1.82 -11.08
CA ALA A 636 -14.91 0.62 -10.82
C ALA A 636 -14.10 0.73 -9.51
N ALA A 637 -13.51 1.90 -9.23
CA ALA A 637 -12.82 2.17 -7.97
C ALA A 637 -13.77 2.08 -6.76
N ARG A 638 -14.95 2.69 -6.86
CA ARG A 638 -15.96 2.66 -5.79
C ARG A 638 -16.51 1.24 -5.53
N THR A 639 -16.70 0.45 -6.58
CA THR A 639 -17.08 -0.97 -6.43
C THR A 639 -15.97 -1.79 -5.79
N SER A 640 -14.70 -1.54 -6.17
CA SER A 640 -13.55 -2.21 -5.55
C SER A 640 -13.40 -1.81 -4.08
N TRP A 641 -13.66 -0.54 -3.75
CA TRP A 641 -13.68 -0.03 -2.38
C TRP A 641 -14.73 -0.74 -1.52
N ARG A 642 -15.97 -0.83 -2.01
CA ARG A 642 -17.06 -1.54 -1.29
C ARG A 642 -16.68 -2.99 -1.04
N ARG A 643 -16.15 -3.69 -2.06
CA ARG A 643 -15.67 -5.06 -1.90
C ARG A 643 -14.58 -5.17 -0.84
N ALA A 644 -13.65 -4.22 -0.77
CA ALA A 644 -12.58 -4.22 0.23
C ALA A 644 -13.15 -4.09 1.66
N VAL A 645 -14.11 -3.19 1.87
CA VAL A 645 -14.85 -3.07 3.15
C VAL A 645 -15.52 -4.39 3.51
N ASP A 646 -16.33 -4.94 2.60
CA ASP A 646 -17.10 -6.16 2.84
C ASP A 646 -16.20 -7.37 3.12
N THR A 647 -15.07 -7.45 2.41
CA THR A 647 -14.07 -8.52 2.59
C THR A 647 -13.47 -8.45 3.99
N LEU A 648 -13.10 -7.25 4.47
CA LEU A 648 -12.50 -7.09 5.81
C LEU A 648 -13.53 -7.35 6.92
N LEU A 649 -14.75 -6.83 6.79
CA LEU A 649 -15.83 -7.07 7.76
C LEU A 649 -16.19 -8.56 7.84
N SER A 650 -16.37 -9.21 6.68
CA SER A 650 -16.68 -10.65 6.61
C SER A 650 -15.52 -11.51 7.11
N ALA A 651 -14.27 -11.13 6.81
CA ALA A 651 -13.09 -11.84 7.31
C ALA A 651 -13.00 -11.84 8.84
N ARG A 652 -13.54 -10.81 9.50
CA ARG A 652 -13.55 -10.67 10.97
C ARG A 652 -14.86 -11.11 11.62
N ASP A 653 -15.93 -11.27 10.84
CA ASP A 653 -17.31 -11.49 11.30
C ASP A 653 -17.85 -10.36 12.18
N VAL A 654 -17.59 -9.13 11.76
CA VAL A 654 -17.92 -7.93 12.54
C VAL A 654 -18.82 -6.99 11.73
N THR A 655 -19.64 -6.24 12.44
CA THR A 655 -20.47 -5.18 11.87
C THR A 655 -19.95 -3.81 12.32
N PRO A 656 -19.88 -2.82 11.42
CA PRO A 656 -19.36 -1.50 11.76
C PRO A 656 -20.28 -0.80 12.78
N GLN A 657 -19.66 -0.14 13.74
CA GLN A 657 -20.33 0.65 14.78
C GLN A 657 -19.98 2.14 14.69
N ILE A 658 -18.84 2.48 14.07
CA ILE A 658 -18.42 3.85 13.76
C ILE A 658 -17.79 3.86 12.36
N ILE A 659 -18.11 4.86 11.56
CA ILE A 659 -17.47 5.15 10.28
C ILE A 659 -16.64 6.43 10.41
N VAL A 660 -15.39 6.39 9.96
CA VAL A 660 -14.50 7.56 9.96
C VAL A 660 -14.21 7.99 8.54
N THR A 661 -14.51 9.24 8.22
CA THR A 661 -14.25 9.83 6.90
C THR A 661 -13.18 10.90 6.95
N ASP A 662 -12.65 11.26 5.78
CA ASP A 662 -11.97 12.54 5.62
C ASP A 662 -12.99 13.66 5.83
N ARG A 663 -12.52 14.84 6.22
CA ARG A 663 -13.36 16.03 6.39
C ARG A 663 -13.72 16.71 5.08
N HIS A 664 -13.05 16.35 3.98
CA HIS A 664 -13.40 16.89 2.66
C HIS A 664 -14.84 16.48 2.27
N PRO A 665 -15.76 17.45 2.04
CA PRO A 665 -17.17 17.14 1.80
C PRO A 665 -17.42 16.42 0.46
N ASP A 666 -16.69 16.79 -0.59
CA ASP A 666 -16.91 16.23 -1.93
C ASP A 666 -16.10 14.96 -2.26
N TYR A 667 -15.39 14.39 -1.28
CA TYR A 667 -14.69 13.12 -1.51
C TYR A 667 -15.70 11.99 -1.69
N ALA A 668 -15.49 11.17 -2.72
CA ALA A 668 -16.29 9.97 -2.93
C ALA A 668 -16.25 9.02 -1.71
N THR A 669 -15.12 8.96 -0.98
CA THR A 669 -15.00 8.16 0.25
C THR A 669 -15.85 8.71 1.39
N THR A 670 -16.02 10.03 1.49
CA THR A 670 -16.93 10.67 2.44
C THR A 670 -18.37 10.27 2.14
N SER A 671 -18.83 10.44 0.91
CA SER A 671 -20.20 10.07 0.52
C SER A 671 -20.48 8.56 0.70
N LEU A 672 -19.51 7.70 0.35
CA LEU A 672 -19.60 6.25 0.55
C LEU A 672 -19.61 5.88 2.04
N GLY A 673 -18.82 6.58 2.86
CA GLY A 673 -18.81 6.42 4.31
C GLY A 673 -20.15 6.78 4.94
N GLU A 674 -20.75 7.90 4.53
CA GLU A 674 -22.09 8.28 4.97
C GLU A 674 -23.17 7.28 4.53
N GLU A 675 -23.06 6.72 3.32
CA GLU A 675 -23.94 5.67 2.84
C GLU A 675 -23.84 4.42 3.70
N LEU A 676 -22.61 3.97 3.98
CA LEU A 676 -22.33 2.84 4.87
C LEU A 676 -22.83 3.12 6.30
N GLY A 677 -22.67 4.35 6.79
CA GLY A 677 -23.20 4.79 8.09
C GLY A 677 -24.73 4.67 8.18
N ARG A 678 -25.44 5.11 7.13
CA ARG A 678 -26.90 4.94 7.03
C ARG A 678 -27.32 3.47 6.90
N GLU A 679 -26.57 2.68 6.14
CA GLU A 679 -26.83 1.26 5.92
C GLU A 679 -26.76 0.45 7.22
N HIS A 680 -25.75 0.72 8.06
CA HIS A 680 -25.54 0.02 9.32
C HIS A 680 -26.12 0.74 10.55
N ALA A 681 -26.76 1.90 10.35
CA ALA A 681 -27.27 2.75 11.42
C ALA A 681 -26.20 3.10 12.48
N CYS A 682 -25.00 3.42 12.02
CA CYS A 682 -23.86 3.76 12.86
C CYS A 682 -23.42 5.22 12.72
N GLU A 683 -22.68 5.70 13.72
CA GLU A 683 -22.18 7.06 13.77
C GLU A 683 -21.13 7.30 12.68
N VAL A 684 -21.16 8.48 12.05
CA VAL A 684 -20.15 8.90 11.07
C VAL A 684 -19.42 10.11 11.64
N VAL A 685 -18.12 9.95 11.84
CA VAL A 685 -17.22 11.01 12.31
C VAL A 685 -16.20 11.37 11.24
N SER A 686 -15.67 12.59 11.29
CA SER A 686 -14.71 13.07 10.30
C SER A 686 -13.38 13.42 10.96
N ILE A 687 -12.27 12.96 10.41
CA ILE A 687 -10.92 13.36 10.83
C ILE A 687 -10.28 14.21 9.72
N GLN A 688 -9.58 15.27 10.12
CA GLN A 688 -8.89 16.16 9.19
C GLN A 688 -7.70 15.44 8.53
N HIS A 689 -7.48 15.70 7.24
CA HIS A 689 -6.50 14.99 6.40
C HIS A 689 -5.06 14.96 6.94
N HIS A 690 -4.51 16.11 7.34
CA HIS A 690 -3.14 16.19 7.87
C HIS A 690 -3.04 15.63 9.29
N LEU A 691 -4.11 15.76 10.09
CA LEU A 691 -4.22 15.08 11.37
C LEU A 691 -4.17 13.55 11.17
N ALA A 692 -4.84 13.01 10.15
CA ALA A 692 -4.75 11.59 9.83
C ALA A 692 -3.32 11.17 9.44
N HIS A 693 -2.57 11.98 8.67
CA HIS A 693 -1.13 11.72 8.43
C HIS A 693 -0.33 11.66 9.73
N ALA A 694 -0.52 12.62 10.63
CA ALA A 694 0.17 12.64 11.93
C ALA A 694 -0.21 11.43 12.81
N LEU A 695 -1.48 11.05 12.84
CA LEU A 695 -1.98 9.89 13.59
C LEU A 695 -1.54 8.56 12.98
N ALA A 696 -1.33 8.48 11.68
CA ALA A 696 -0.74 7.31 11.04
C ALA A 696 0.69 7.10 11.55
N LEU A 697 1.49 8.16 11.67
CA LEU A 697 2.82 8.08 12.25
C LEU A 697 2.77 7.71 13.74
N ALA A 698 1.83 8.29 14.50
CA ALA A 698 1.60 7.92 15.89
C ALA A 698 1.27 6.42 16.05
N CYS A 699 0.43 5.89 15.17
CA CYS A 699 0.05 4.48 15.15
C CYS A 699 1.26 3.58 14.92
N GLU A 700 2.09 3.90 13.93
CA GLU A 700 3.27 3.09 13.58
C GLU A 700 4.25 2.93 14.75
N TYR A 701 4.42 3.99 15.53
CA TYR A 701 5.31 4.01 16.69
C TYR A 701 4.60 3.74 18.03
N GLY A 702 3.29 3.42 17.99
CA GLY A 702 2.48 3.14 19.18
C GLY A 702 2.42 4.30 20.19
N ILE A 703 2.46 5.53 19.70
CA ILE A 703 2.42 6.74 20.53
C ILE A 703 0.98 7.01 20.95
N THR A 704 0.65 6.61 22.18
CA THR A 704 -0.69 6.83 22.73
C THR A 704 -0.83 8.13 23.49
N GLY A 705 0.24 8.67 24.09
CA GLY A 705 0.18 9.86 24.94
C GLY A 705 1.51 10.63 25.02
N GLY A 706 1.50 11.77 25.72
CA GLY A 706 2.61 12.73 25.76
C GLY A 706 2.36 13.89 24.81
N THR A 707 3.41 14.31 24.09
CA THR A 707 3.30 15.28 23.00
C THR A 707 3.86 14.71 21.71
N LEU A 708 3.18 14.92 20.60
CA LEU A 708 3.64 14.57 19.27
C LEU A 708 3.62 15.81 18.39
N VAL A 709 4.77 16.20 17.85
CA VAL A 709 4.93 17.31 16.90
C VAL A 709 5.25 16.74 15.53
N VAL A 710 4.35 16.88 14.57
CA VAL A 710 4.52 16.30 13.23
C VAL A 710 4.53 17.39 12.17
N LEU A 711 5.57 17.40 11.35
CA LEU A 711 5.57 18.13 10.08
C LEU A 711 4.84 17.30 9.02
N THR A 712 3.68 17.76 8.60
CA THR A 712 2.84 17.13 7.58
C THR A 712 2.99 17.89 6.26
N ILE A 713 3.68 17.28 5.29
CA ILE A 713 4.00 17.88 3.99
C ILE A 713 3.36 17.09 2.86
N ASP A 714 2.48 17.73 2.10
CA ASP A 714 1.64 17.05 1.11
C ASP A 714 1.32 17.93 -0.11
N GLY A 715 0.61 17.35 -1.08
CA GLY A 715 0.07 18.04 -2.24
C GLY A 715 -1.16 18.88 -1.89
N THR A 716 -2.21 18.27 -1.36
CA THR A 716 -3.46 18.95 -1.03
C THR A 716 -4.21 18.22 0.07
N GLY A 717 -4.62 18.92 1.12
CA GLY A 717 -5.61 18.43 2.07
C GLY A 717 -6.58 19.52 2.49
N TYR A 718 -7.82 19.14 2.79
CA TYR A 718 -8.88 20.08 3.14
C TYR A 718 -8.60 20.72 4.51
N GLY A 719 -8.40 22.04 4.53
CA GLY A 719 -8.21 22.81 5.75
C GLY A 719 -9.52 23.17 6.44
N LEU A 720 -9.44 23.43 7.74
CA LEU A 720 -10.61 23.81 8.55
C LEU A 720 -11.08 25.26 8.30
N ASP A 721 -10.24 26.07 7.68
CA ASP A 721 -10.39 27.50 7.42
C ASP A 721 -10.72 27.81 5.94
N GLY A 722 -11.06 26.78 5.15
CA GLY A 722 -11.27 26.91 3.71
C GLY A 722 -9.98 27.05 2.89
N THR A 723 -8.80 26.98 3.52
CA THR A 723 -7.52 26.90 2.81
C THR A 723 -7.18 25.45 2.46
N ILE A 724 -6.41 25.25 1.39
CA ILE A 724 -5.83 23.94 1.05
C ILE A 724 -4.49 23.78 1.74
N TRP A 725 -4.44 22.90 2.73
CA TRP A 725 -3.23 22.61 3.49
C TRP A 725 -2.27 21.72 2.68
N GLY A 726 -0.99 21.75 3.05
CA GLY A 726 0.03 20.88 2.47
C GLY A 726 1.45 21.12 2.98
N ALA A 727 1.62 21.95 4.03
CA ALA A 727 2.85 22.07 4.79
C ALA A 727 2.54 22.66 6.16
N GLU A 728 2.18 21.78 7.09
CA GLU A 728 1.69 22.14 8.41
C GLU A 728 2.54 21.48 9.49
N ILE A 729 2.76 22.16 10.60
CA ILE A 729 3.18 21.50 11.83
C ILE A 729 1.96 21.38 12.72
N LEU A 730 1.63 20.13 13.04
CA LEU A 730 0.56 19.79 13.98
C LEU A 730 1.20 19.34 15.29
N THR A 731 0.68 19.86 16.39
CA THR A 731 1.04 19.37 17.72
C THR A 731 -0.16 18.71 18.35
N LEU A 732 0.02 17.44 18.74
CA LEU A 732 -0.96 16.65 19.47
C LEU A 732 -0.48 16.50 20.91
N THR A 733 -1.37 16.70 21.88
CA THR A 733 -1.05 16.61 23.31
C THR A 733 -2.09 15.80 24.07
N SER A 734 -1.66 15.27 25.21
CA SER A 734 -2.52 14.61 26.19
C SER A 734 -3.07 15.56 27.27
N SER A 735 -2.68 16.84 27.24
CA SER A 735 -3.03 17.85 28.24
C SER A 735 -3.60 19.10 27.58
N ASP A 736 -4.58 19.73 28.24
CA ASP A 736 -5.30 20.95 27.79
C ASP A 736 -4.44 22.22 27.71
N HIS A 737 -3.12 22.17 27.96
CA HIS A 737 -2.26 23.35 27.86
C HIS A 737 -1.99 23.72 26.40
N PRO A 738 -2.50 24.87 25.90
CA PRO A 738 -2.23 25.31 24.54
C PRO A 738 -0.77 25.75 24.41
N LEU A 739 -0.11 25.32 23.33
CA LEU A 739 1.21 25.83 22.97
C LEU A 739 1.08 27.21 22.29
N PRO A 740 2.04 28.12 22.51
CA PRO A 740 2.07 29.40 21.81
C PRO A 740 2.20 29.15 20.30
N GLN A 741 1.30 29.76 19.52
CA GLN A 741 1.42 29.77 18.06
C GLN A 741 2.68 30.56 17.67
N THR A 742 3.60 29.94 16.96
CA THR A 742 4.73 30.64 16.34
C THR A 742 4.23 31.24 15.03
N GLY A 743 3.61 32.42 15.13
CA GLY A 743 2.90 33.05 14.01
C GLY A 743 3.78 33.27 12.79
N THR A 744 3.28 32.88 11.61
CA THR A 744 3.63 33.55 10.36
C THR A 744 2.69 34.75 10.19
N HIS A 745 2.92 35.82 10.96
CA HIS A 745 2.23 37.13 10.98
C HIS A 745 0.79 37.27 10.40
N ALA A 746 -0.14 37.53 11.33
CA ALA A 746 -1.32 38.42 11.31
C ALA A 746 -2.44 38.26 10.23
N PRO A 747 -3.73 38.17 10.63
CA PRO A 747 -4.85 38.22 9.70
C PRO A 747 -5.03 39.64 9.11
N PRO A 748 -5.49 39.77 7.85
CA PRO A 748 -5.87 41.07 7.33
C PRO A 748 -7.13 41.58 8.05
N HIS A 749 -7.16 42.88 8.28
CA HIS A 749 -8.25 43.60 8.95
C HIS A 749 -9.65 43.24 8.43
N GLY A 750 -10.59 43.04 9.37
CA GLY A 750 -11.97 43.53 9.23
C GLY A 750 -13.09 42.49 9.30
N ALA A 751 -13.40 41.99 10.50
CA ALA A 751 -14.78 41.87 10.99
C ALA A 751 -14.72 41.55 12.50
N ALA A 752 -15.41 42.36 13.29
CA ALA A 752 -15.54 42.19 14.73
C ALA A 752 -16.38 40.94 15.03
N ASP A 753 -16.03 40.18 16.07
CA ASP A 753 -16.97 39.84 17.14
C ASP A 753 -16.28 39.25 18.39
N THR A 754 -16.53 39.93 19.50
CA THR A 754 -16.51 39.56 20.93
C THR A 754 -15.67 38.38 21.43
N ILE A 755 -14.56 38.73 22.09
CA ILE A 755 -13.86 37.89 23.08
C ILE A 755 -14.65 37.91 24.40
N ALA A 756 -15.09 36.75 24.86
CA ALA A 756 -15.53 36.56 26.24
C ALA A 756 -14.32 36.21 27.12
N THR A 757 -14.09 37.01 28.16
CA THR A 757 -13.07 36.83 29.21
C THR A 757 -13.24 35.53 30.00
N PRO A 758 -12.16 34.83 30.39
CA PRO A 758 -12.22 33.68 31.30
C PRO A 758 -12.37 34.14 32.76
N PRO A 759 -13.04 33.36 33.64
CA PRO A 759 -13.09 33.66 35.06
C PRO A 759 -11.82 33.21 35.79
N ALA A 760 -11.62 33.84 36.93
CA ALA A 760 -10.41 33.90 37.74
C ALA A 760 -10.02 32.60 38.45
N GLN A 761 -8.73 32.57 38.78
CA GLN A 761 -7.98 31.59 39.56
C GLN A 761 -8.66 31.17 40.88
N GLY A 762 -8.58 29.88 41.19
CA GLY A 762 -8.89 29.27 42.49
C GLY A 762 -7.80 28.29 42.89
N GLU A 763 -7.52 28.24 44.18
CA GLU A 763 -6.25 27.88 44.82
C GLU A 763 -5.84 26.39 44.78
N THR A 764 -4.51 26.22 44.88
CA THR A 764 -3.73 25.00 45.13
C THR A 764 -4.20 24.16 46.31
N THR A 765 -4.30 22.84 46.10
CA THR A 765 -4.09 21.83 47.16
C THR A 765 -3.14 20.73 46.67
N LEU A 766 -2.04 20.56 47.41
CA LEU A 766 -1.05 19.49 47.25
C LEU A 766 -1.66 18.13 47.59
N SER A 767 -1.64 17.17 46.67
CA SER A 767 -1.74 15.75 47.00
C SER A 767 -0.38 15.07 46.76
N LEU A 768 0.37 14.95 47.86
CA LEU A 768 1.50 14.04 48.03
C LEU A 768 1.00 12.59 48.05
N PHE A 769 0.85 11.93 46.90
CA PHE A 769 0.94 10.46 46.80
C PHE A 769 1.30 10.07 45.36
N GLY A 770 2.43 9.39 45.21
CA GLY A 770 2.92 8.90 43.94
C GLY A 770 2.08 7.75 43.40
N PHE A 771 1.44 8.01 42.27
CA PHE A 771 1.17 7.02 41.24
C PHE A 771 1.72 7.62 39.94
N SER A 772 2.60 6.90 39.24
CA SER A 772 2.92 7.24 37.85
C SER A 772 1.65 6.95 37.05
N PRO A 773 0.93 7.96 36.53
CA PRO A 773 -0.21 7.69 35.68
C PRO A 773 0.35 7.22 34.33
N THR A 774 -0.21 6.13 33.80
CA THR A 774 -0.18 5.91 32.36
C THR A 774 -0.56 7.22 31.67
N PRO A 775 0.23 7.73 30.71
CA PRO A 775 -0.04 9.02 30.11
C PRO A 775 -1.44 9.01 29.49
N SER A 776 -2.21 10.07 29.73
CA SER A 776 -3.52 10.27 29.08
C SER A 776 -3.37 10.16 27.56
N PRO A 777 -4.39 9.69 26.83
CA PRO A 777 -4.29 9.58 25.38
C PRO A 777 -4.11 10.95 24.72
N LEU A 778 -3.47 10.99 23.54
CA LEU A 778 -3.44 12.18 22.69
C LEU A 778 -4.89 12.53 22.32
N SER A 779 -5.40 13.63 22.85
CA SER A 779 -6.82 13.98 22.79
C SER A 779 -7.08 15.38 22.21
N ILE A 780 -6.01 16.17 22.06
CA ILE A 780 -6.08 17.56 21.62
C ILE A 780 -5.03 17.77 20.57
N TRP A 781 -5.38 18.48 19.50
CA TRP A 781 -4.45 18.82 18.45
C TRP A 781 -4.59 20.28 18.05
N GLN A 782 -3.50 20.86 17.58
CA GLN A 782 -3.45 22.24 17.13
C GLN A 782 -2.54 22.36 15.90
N ARG A 783 -2.97 23.16 14.91
CA ARG A 783 -2.10 23.67 13.85
C ARG A 783 -1.19 24.73 14.45
N THR A 784 0.05 24.38 14.75
CA THR A 784 1.01 25.25 15.47
C THR A 784 1.86 26.09 14.54
N TRP A 785 2.06 25.66 13.29
CA TRP A 785 2.71 26.44 12.23
C TRP A 785 2.26 25.97 10.85
N HIS A 786 2.42 26.84 9.84
CA HIS A 786 2.17 26.50 8.44
C HIS A 786 3.10 27.27 7.49
N ALA A 787 3.29 26.73 6.28
CA ALA A 787 4.00 27.45 5.22
C ALA A 787 3.27 28.74 4.82
N THR A 788 3.98 29.65 4.18
CA THR A 788 3.40 30.95 3.78
C THR A 788 2.31 30.75 2.73
N PRO A 789 1.07 31.24 2.96
CA PRO A 789 -0.02 31.02 2.03
C PRO A 789 0.19 31.72 0.68
N PHE A 790 -0.28 31.08 -0.41
CA PHE A 790 -0.30 31.63 -1.76
C PHE A 790 -1.55 31.19 -2.56
N PRO A 791 -1.95 31.91 -3.62
CA PRO A 791 -3.15 31.60 -4.40
C PRO A 791 -2.95 30.40 -5.32
N LEU A 792 -3.91 29.47 -5.29
CA LEU A 792 -4.02 28.33 -6.20
C LEU A 792 -5.13 28.59 -7.23
N ILE A 793 -4.80 29.37 -8.26
CA ILE A 793 -5.78 29.84 -9.25
C ILE A 793 -6.19 28.70 -10.19
N GLY A 794 -7.47 28.32 -10.12
CA GLY A 794 -8.05 27.24 -10.93
C GLY A 794 -8.02 25.85 -10.29
N GLY A 795 -7.68 25.72 -8.99
CA GLY A 795 -7.75 24.46 -8.25
C GLY A 795 -6.96 23.33 -8.94
N ASP A 796 -7.65 22.24 -9.31
CA ASP A 796 -7.09 21.10 -10.04
C ASP A 796 -6.38 21.47 -11.34
N ALA A 797 -6.79 22.55 -12.00
CA ALA A 797 -6.11 23.02 -13.20
C ALA A 797 -4.67 23.48 -12.89
N ALA A 798 -4.43 24.07 -11.72
CA ALA A 798 -3.09 24.47 -11.28
C ALA A 798 -2.19 23.27 -10.97
N VAL A 799 -2.76 22.15 -10.51
CA VAL A 799 -2.04 20.88 -10.35
C VAL A 799 -1.54 20.38 -11.72
N ARG A 800 -2.40 20.39 -12.74
CA ARG A 800 -2.02 19.95 -14.09
C ARG A 800 -1.16 20.98 -14.82
N GLN A 801 -1.27 22.25 -14.48
CA GLN A 801 -0.60 23.37 -15.15
C GLN A 801 0.12 24.25 -14.12
N PRO A 802 1.32 23.84 -13.65
CA PRO A 802 2.05 24.54 -12.59
C PRO A 802 2.35 26.02 -12.85
N TRP A 803 2.37 26.46 -14.12
CA TRP A 803 2.53 27.88 -14.47
C TRP A 803 1.44 28.79 -13.85
N ARG A 804 0.26 28.25 -13.56
CA ARG A 804 -0.82 28.98 -12.87
C ARG A 804 -0.42 29.36 -11.44
N ILE A 805 0.35 28.50 -10.78
CA ILE A 805 0.88 28.73 -9.43
C ILE A 805 1.92 29.86 -9.50
N VAL A 806 2.83 29.80 -10.48
CA VAL A 806 3.83 30.85 -10.73
C VAL A 806 3.15 32.19 -10.97
N ALA A 807 2.12 32.24 -11.82
CA ALA A 807 1.35 33.46 -12.10
C ALA A 807 0.64 34.00 -10.85
N GLY A 808 0.01 33.13 -10.05
CA GLY A 808 -0.63 33.53 -8.79
C GLY A 808 0.35 34.13 -7.79
N ILE A 809 1.51 33.50 -7.58
CA ILE A 809 2.56 34.02 -6.72
C ILE A 809 3.10 35.36 -7.25
N ALA A 810 3.30 35.49 -8.57
CA ALA A 810 3.76 36.73 -9.18
C ALA A 810 2.80 37.91 -8.92
N LEU A 811 1.49 37.66 -9.00
CA LEU A 811 0.45 38.66 -8.72
C LEU A 811 0.40 39.04 -7.24
N GLN A 812 0.47 38.06 -6.33
CA GLN A 812 0.51 38.30 -4.88
C GLN A 812 1.74 39.13 -4.48
N GLU A 813 2.91 38.70 -4.93
CA GLU A 813 4.20 39.27 -4.51
C GLU A 813 4.65 40.45 -5.39
N LYS A 814 3.82 40.85 -6.36
CA LYS A 814 4.09 41.94 -7.32
C LYS A 814 5.43 41.78 -8.03
N LEU A 815 5.72 40.56 -8.48
CA LEU A 815 6.94 40.19 -9.20
C LEU A 815 6.72 40.32 -10.71
N ASP A 816 7.66 40.97 -11.42
CA ASP A 816 7.67 40.94 -12.88
C ASP A 816 8.31 39.64 -13.38
N LEU A 817 7.47 38.63 -13.61
CA LEU A 817 7.85 37.33 -14.17
C LEU A 817 7.38 37.16 -15.62
N SER A 818 7.13 38.26 -16.34
CA SER A 818 6.69 38.22 -17.74
C SER A 818 7.62 37.39 -18.63
N TRP A 819 8.93 37.50 -18.39
CA TRP A 819 9.97 36.75 -19.08
C TRP A 819 9.92 35.23 -18.88
N LEU A 820 9.33 34.74 -17.78
CA LEU A 820 9.10 33.31 -17.53
C LEU A 820 7.74 32.88 -18.06
N LEU A 821 6.69 33.66 -17.78
CA LEU A 821 5.31 33.32 -18.12
C LEU A 821 5.11 33.23 -19.63
N ASP A 822 5.81 34.06 -20.41
CA ASP A 822 5.75 34.03 -21.87
C ASP A 822 6.35 32.74 -22.48
N GLU A 823 7.18 32.00 -21.74
CA GLU A 823 7.69 30.68 -22.14
C GLU A 823 6.74 29.53 -21.74
N LEU A 824 5.90 29.75 -20.72
CA LEU A 824 5.08 28.72 -20.07
C LEU A 824 3.63 28.69 -20.56
N ALA A 825 3.06 29.85 -20.89
CA ALA A 825 1.65 29.95 -21.20
C ALA A 825 1.35 31.08 -22.22
N PRO A 826 0.35 30.90 -23.11
CA PRO A 826 -0.13 31.97 -23.99
C PRO A 826 -0.66 33.18 -23.19
N LYS A 827 -0.45 34.40 -23.71
CA LYS A 827 -0.92 35.66 -23.09
C LYS A 827 -2.40 35.61 -22.71
N ASP A 828 -3.25 35.04 -23.56
CA ASP A 828 -4.69 34.96 -23.34
C ASP A 828 -5.02 34.16 -22.07
N ALA A 829 -4.33 33.03 -21.85
CA ALA A 829 -4.47 32.22 -20.65
C ALA A 829 -3.93 32.95 -19.40
N GLN A 830 -2.83 33.69 -19.54
CA GLN A 830 -2.30 34.53 -18.47
C GLN A 830 -3.31 35.62 -18.05
N HIS A 831 -3.98 36.27 -19.00
CA HIS A 831 -5.01 37.27 -18.72
C HIS A 831 -6.21 36.68 -17.96
N VAL A 832 -6.65 35.47 -18.31
CA VAL A 832 -7.73 34.77 -17.58
C VAL A 832 -7.31 34.50 -16.12
N VAL A 833 -6.08 34.04 -15.89
CA VAL A 833 -5.56 33.83 -14.52
C VAL A 833 -5.48 35.14 -13.74
N ALA A 834 -5.04 36.23 -14.37
CA ALA A 834 -4.99 37.55 -13.74
C ALA A 834 -6.39 38.09 -13.40
N ALA A 835 -7.39 37.85 -14.26
CA ALA A 835 -8.78 38.19 -13.99
C ALA A 835 -9.31 37.40 -12.78
N HIS A 836 -9.12 36.08 -12.74
CA HIS A 836 -9.53 35.25 -11.61
C HIS A 836 -8.88 35.70 -10.29
N TYR A 837 -7.61 36.12 -10.30
CA TYR A 837 -6.96 36.67 -9.11
C TYR A 837 -7.61 37.99 -8.66
N THR A 838 -7.92 38.88 -9.61
CA THR A 838 -8.53 40.18 -9.34
C THR A 838 -9.96 40.03 -8.79
N ASP A 839 -10.71 39.07 -9.32
CA ASP A 839 -12.08 38.76 -8.90
C ASP A 839 -12.14 37.88 -7.65
N GLY A 840 -11.01 37.52 -7.05
CA GLY A 840 -10.94 36.65 -5.86
C GLY A 840 -11.37 35.19 -6.12
N SER A 841 -11.44 34.78 -7.38
CA SER A 841 -11.89 33.44 -7.81
C SER A 841 -10.76 32.40 -7.75
N PHE A 842 -10.20 32.20 -6.56
CA PHE A 842 -9.15 31.21 -6.29
C PHE A 842 -9.25 30.70 -4.86
N VAL A 843 -8.58 29.59 -4.58
CA VAL A 843 -8.40 29.09 -3.21
C VAL A 843 -6.99 29.40 -2.74
N THR A 844 -6.83 29.69 -1.46
CA THR A 844 -5.51 29.87 -0.84
C THR A 844 -4.94 28.52 -0.44
N THR A 845 -3.63 28.32 -0.63
CA THR A 845 -2.95 27.09 -0.24
C THR A 845 -1.64 27.36 0.50
N THR A 846 -1.28 26.44 1.39
CA THR A 846 0.02 26.34 2.09
C THR A 846 0.82 25.14 1.61
N SER A 847 0.49 24.59 0.44
CA SER A 847 1.05 23.32 -0.04
C SER A 847 2.52 23.41 -0.46
N LEU A 848 3.36 22.58 0.15
CA LEU A 848 4.75 22.43 -0.28
C LEU A 848 4.83 21.72 -1.64
N GLY A 849 3.99 20.72 -1.90
CA GLY A 849 3.95 20.06 -3.20
C GLY A 849 3.70 21.04 -4.35
N ARG A 850 2.75 21.97 -4.17
CA ARG A 850 2.44 23.02 -5.16
C ARG A 850 3.56 24.06 -5.28
N LEU A 851 4.25 24.36 -4.19
CA LEU A 851 5.42 25.27 -4.22
C LEU A 851 6.58 24.65 -5.02
N VAL A 852 6.85 23.35 -4.85
CA VAL A 852 7.87 22.63 -5.62
C VAL A 852 7.45 22.52 -7.10
N ASP A 853 6.17 22.29 -7.39
CA ASP A 853 5.65 22.32 -8.77
C ASP A 853 5.90 23.69 -9.44
N ALA A 854 5.74 24.79 -8.70
CA ALA A 854 6.06 26.14 -9.19
C ALA A 854 7.56 26.32 -9.46
N ALA A 855 8.43 25.87 -8.53
CA ALA A 855 9.88 25.89 -8.72
C ALA A 855 10.31 25.09 -9.96
N ALA A 856 9.70 23.93 -10.18
CA ALA A 856 9.93 23.09 -11.35
C ALA A 856 9.52 23.76 -12.67
N ALA A 857 8.39 24.48 -12.68
CA ALA A 857 7.97 25.27 -13.85
C ALA A 857 8.92 26.43 -14.16
N ILE A 858 9.39 27.14 -13.12
CA ILE A 858 10.37 28.23 -13.27
C ILE A 858 11.69 27.67 -13.82
N LEU A 859 12.16 26.54 -13.31
CA LEU A 859 13.34 25.84 -13.80
C LEU A 859 13.19 25.45 -15.28
N HIS A 860 12.04 24.88 -15.66
CA HIS A 860 11.76 24.50 -17.04
C HIS A 860 11.87 25.71 -18.00
N ALA A 861 11.19 26.82 -17.68
CA ALA A 861 11.24 28.03 -18.49
C ALA A 861 12.65 28.62 -18.58
N THR A 862 13.37 28.65 -17.45
CA THR A 862 14.76 29.13 -17.40
C THR A 862 15.67 28.28 -18.27
N ALA A 863 15.60 26.95 -18.15
CA ALA A 863 16.36 26.01 -18.95
C ALA A 863 16.16 26.24 -20.46
N ARG A 864 14.90 26.41 -20.90
CA ARG A 864 14.59 26.69 -22.31
C ARG A 864 15.24 27.96 -22.83
N ARG A 865 15.28 29.02 -22.01
CA ARG A 865 15.94 30.28 -22.37
C ARG A 865 17.46 30.15 -22.45
N CYS A 866 18.05 29.25 -21.67
CA CYS A 866 19.45 28.87 -21.77
C CYS A 866 19.74 27.91 -22.95
N GLY A 867 18.75 27.54 -23.76
CA GLY A 867 18.91 26.59 -24.86
C GLY A 867 19.04 25.13 -24.40
N LEU A 868 18.68 24.82 -23.16
CA LEU A 868 18.74 23.49 -22.59
C LEU A 868 17.39 22.76 -22.73
N SER A 869 17.46 21.44 -22.90
CA SER A 869 16.30 20.54 -22.94
C SER A 869 16.51 19.35 -22.00
N GLY A 870 15.42 18.64 -21.68
CA GLY A 870 15.45 17.43 -20.86
C GLY A 870 15.91 17.64 -19.40
N ILE A 871 15.50 18.76 -18.78
CA ILE A 871 15.77 19.05 -17.36
C ILE A 871 14.57 18.69 -16.49
N VAL A 872 13.39 19.22 -16.83
CA VAL A 872 12.09 18.85 -16.25
C VAL A 872 11.09 18.91 -17.40
N ALA A 873 10.15 17.96 -17.51
CA ALA A 873 9.11 17.93 -18.54
C ALA A 873 8.03 19.02 -18.35
N GLY A 874 8.00 19.62 -17.15
CA GLY A 874 6.91 20.41 -16.55
C GLY A 874 6.50 21.76 -17.16
N GLY A 875 6.94 22.13 -18.36
CA GLY A 875 6.41 23.32 -19.05
C GLY A 875 5.03 23.11 -19.68
N GLY A 876 4.77 21.91 -20.21
CA GLY A 876 3.57 21.60 -21.02
C GLY A 876 2.38 21.02 -20.25
N GLY A 877 2.56 20.72 -18.96
CA GLY A 877 1.54 20.16 -18.07
C GLY A 877 1.90 18.79 -17.50
N GLN A 878 1.43 18.51 -16.28
CA GLN A 878 1.66 17.24 -15.57
C GLN A 878 0.73 16.15 -16.11
N THR A 879 1.26 14.93 -16.26
CA THR A 879 0.51 13.76 -16.76
C THR A 879 0.11 12.79 -15.65
N TYR A 880 0.68 12.95 -14.46
CA TYR A 880 0.28 12.27 -13.24
C TYR A 880 0.64 13.14 -12.03
N ASP A 881 0.02 12.85 -10.89
CA ASP A 881 0.22 13.60 -9.65
C ASP A 881 1.66 13.45 -9.12
N GLY A 882 2.28 14.58 -8.76
CA GLY A 882 3.66 14.65 -8.26
C GLY A 882 4.76 14.55 -9.32
N GLN A 883 4.43 14.54 -10.62
CA GLN A 883 5.42 14.41 -11.70
C GLN A 883 6.51 15.49 -11.62
N ALA A 884 6.12 16.76 -11.55
CA ALA A 884 7.07 17.87 -11.55
C ALA A 884 7.94 17.86 -10.29
N ALA A 885 7.38 17.51 -9.13
CA ALA A 885 8.13 17.35 -7.89
C ALA A 885 9.19 16.24 -7.97
N CYS A 886 8.85 15.06 -8.52
CA CYS A 886 9.81 13.96 -8.69
C CYS A 886 10.94 14.33 -9.66
N GLU A 887 10.62 14.90 -10.83
CA GLU A 887 11.62 15.32 -11.80
C GLU A 887 12.54 16.42 -11.24
N PHE A 888 11.97 17.37 -10.50
CA PHE A 888 12.73 18.43 -9.83
C PHE A 888 13.68 17.88 -8.78
N GLU A 889 13.24 16.92 -7.96
CA GLU A 889 14.08 16.23 -6.98
C GLU A 889 15.28 15.56 -7.65
N GLN A 890 15.04 14.77 -8.71
CA GLN A 890 16.10 14.05 -9.42
C GLN A 890 17.11 15.01 -10.07
N PHE A 891 16.64 16.11 -10.66
CA PHE A 891 17.54 17.13 -11.20
C PHE A 891 18.34 17.83 -10.09
N ALA A 892 17.69 18.21 -8.98
CA ALA A 892 18.36 18.81 -7.83
C ALA A 892 19.40 17.86 -7.18
N ALA A 893 19.20 16.54 -7.25
CA ALA A 893 20.17 15.55 -6.75
C ALA A 893 21.54 15.64 -7.44
N THR A 894 21.59 16.15 -8.69
CA THR A 894 22.83 16.36 -9.44
C THR A 894 23.58 17.65 -9.06
N GLY A 895 22.92 18.52 -8.30
CA GLY A 895 23.48 19.77 -7.80
C GLY A 895 24.27 19.59 -6.51
N LYS A 896 25.12 20.57 -6.19
CA LYS A 896 25.96 20.58 -4.99
C LYS A 896 25.48 21.62 -3.99
N VAL A 897 25.48 21.25 -2.71
CA VAL A 897 25.33 22.18 -1.58
C VAL A 897 26.25 21.76 -0.44
N GLU A 898 27.09 22.68 0.01
CA GLU A 898 27.92 22.50 1.20
C GLU A 898 27.06 22.76 2.44
N ARG A 899 26.37 21.72 2.94
CA ARG A 899 25.31 21.82 3.97
C ARG A 899 25.72 22.66 5.19
N THR A 900 26.93 22.46 5.73
CA THR A 900 27.43 23.20 6.91
C THR A 900 27.71 24.68 6.62
N ALA A 901 28.26 24.99 5.45
CA ALA A 901 28.50 26.38 5.02
C ALA A 901 27.17 27.09 4.69
N ALA A 902 26.22 26.37 4.08
CA ALA A 902 24.89 26.87 3.78
C ALA A 902 24.11 27.21 5.05
N LEU A 903 24.21 26.42 6.13
CA LEU A 903 23.58 26.74 7.41
C LEU A 903 24.10 28.04 8.04
N SER A 904 25.40 28.34 7.88
CA SER A 904 26.06 29.51 8.48
C SER A 904 26.02 30.78 7.63
N THR A 905 25.46 30.72 6.41
CA THR A 905 25.37 31.88 5.50
C THR A 905 24.05 31.97 4.73
N GLY A 906 23.15 31.00 4.94
CA GLY A 906 21.93 30.78 4.17
C GLY A 906 20.75 31.65 4.59
N VAL A 907 19.56 31.23 4.17
CA VAL A 907 18.34 32.05 4.20
C VAL A 907 17.99 32.57 5.61
N LEU A 908 18.16 31.80 6.67
CA LEU A 908 17.89 32.27 8.04
C LEU A 908 18.81 33.42 8.45
N GLN A 909 20.09 33.33 8.12
CA GLN A 909 21.06 34.36 8.49
C GLN A 909 20.89 35.63 7.64
N GLN A 910 20.45 35.47 6.38
CA GLN A 910 20.07 36.59 5.52
C GLN A 910 18.81 37.28 6.02
N ALA A 911 17.78 36.51 6.38
CA ALA A 911 16.53 37.00 6.95
C ALA A 911 16.77 37.73 8.28
N ALA A 912 17.60 37.17 9.17
CA ALA A 912 18.02 37.80 10.41
C ALA A 912 18.77 39.13 10.17
N ARG A 913 19.70 39.18 9.20
CA ARG A 913 20.39 40.43 8.80
C ARG A 913 19.42 41.48 8.23
N ALA A 914 18.44 41.03 7.46
CA ALA A 914 17.41 41.87 6.87
C ALA A 914 16.27 42.22 7.85
N GLN A 915 16.29 41.69 9.08
CA GLN A 915 15.24 41.84 10.09
C GLN A 915 13.85 41.44 9.56
N THR A 916 13.80 40.41 8.72
CA THR A 916 12.56 39.85 8.15
C THR A 916 12.48 38.36 8.47
N PRO A 917 11.28 37.77 8.60
CA PRO A 917 11.16 36.32 8.78
C PRO A 917 11.52 35.59 7.48
N ALA A 918 12.32 34.54 7.59
CA ALA A 918 12.52 33.59 6.49
C ALA A 918 11.21 32.84 6.25
N THR A 919 10.75 32.83 5.01
CA THR A 919 9.47 32.21 4.61
C THR A 919 9.68 31.30 3.43
N THR A 920 8.76 30.34 3.24
CA THR A 920 8.75 29.49 2.04
C THR A 920 8.69 30.30 0.74
N LEU A 921 7.98 31.45 0.73
CA LEU A 921 7.95 32.34 -0.44
C LEU A 921 9.23 33.18 -0.59
N SER A 922 9.91 33.58 0.49
CA SER A 922 11.21 34.26 0.35
C SER A 922 12.26 33.34 -0.29
N VAL A 923 12.27 32.05 0.08
CA VAL A 923 13.14 31.04 -0.56
C VAL A 923 12.87 30.93 -2.06
N LEU A 924 11.59 30.91 -2.48
CA LEU A 924 11.23 30.89 -3.89
C LEU A 924 11.69 32.16 -4.64
N LYS A 925 11.56 33.34 -4.03
CA LYS A 925 12.05 34.61 -4.61
C LYS A 925 13.56 34.60 -4.82
N ASP A 926 14.31 34.12 -3.84
CA ASP A 926 15.77 33.97 -3.94
C ASP A 926 16.15 32.99 -5.06
N TYR A 927 15.40 31.89 -5.18
CA TYR A 927 15.57 30.94 -6.28
C TYR A 927 15.34 31.58 -7.65
N ILE A 928 14.24 32.33 -7.81
CA ILE A 928 13.94 33.09 -9.04
C ILE A 928 15.09 34.06 -9.38
N ALA A 929 15.62 34.80 -8.39
CA ALA A 929 16.71 35.74 -8.59
C ALA A 929 18.02 35.05 -9.04
N ARG A 930 18.34 33.89 -8.48
CA ARG A 930 19.50 33.06 -8.90
C ARG A 930 19.32 32.58 -10.34
N LEU A 931 18.15 32.04 -10.67
CA LEU A 931 17.84 31.55 -12.02
C LEU A 931 17.87 32.66 -13.07
N HIS A 932 17.32 33.83 -12.74
CA HIS A 932 17.39 35.01 -13.62
C HIS A 932 18.85 35.42 -13.91
N THR A 933 19.71 35.39 -12.89
CA THR A 933 21.15 35.69 -13.04
C THR A 933 21.84 34.68 -13.94
N ILE A 934 21.50 33.39 -13.83
CA ILE A 934 22.04 32.33 -14.69
C ILE A 934 21.58 32.54 -16.14
N ALA A 935 20.29 32.80 -16.37
CA ALA A 935 19.73 33.00 -17.70
C ALA A 935 20.19 34.29 -18.39
N ALA A 936 20.63 35.29 -17.64
CA ALA A 936 21.15 36.55 -18.19
C ALA A 936 22.53 36.38 -18.86
N ASP A 937 23.32 35.36 -18.47
CA ASP A 937 24.64 35.11 -19.06
C ASP A 937 24.55 34.25 -20.32
N LYS A 938 24.45 34.92 -21.47
CA LYS A 938 24.30 34.30 -22.80
C LYS A 938 25.59 33.70 -23.39
N GLN A 939 26.74 33.87 -22.74
CA GLN A 939 28.03 33.39 -23.26
C GLN A 939 28.48 32.06 -22.64
N ARG A 940 27.65 31.42 -21.81
CA ARG A 940 28.03 30.22 -21.07
C ARG A 940 27.95 28.93 -21.89
N GLU A 941 28.89 28.05 -21.60
CA GLU A 941 28.86 26.65 -22.05
C GLU A 941 27.64 25.91 -21.49
N PRO A 942 26.94 25.08 -22.30
CA PRO A 942 25.70 24.40 -21.91
C PRO A 942 25.82 23.55 -20.64
N ASP A 943 26.92 22.81 -20.47
CA ASP A 943 27.11 21.92 -19.31
C ASP A 943 27.33 22.71 -18.02
N ALA A 944 28.08 23.82 -18.10
CA ALA A 944 28.27 24.72 -16.97
C ALA A 944 26.95 25.37 -16.55
N CYS A 945 26.12 25.77 -17.52
CA CYS A 945 24.78 26.28 -17.26
C CYS A 945 23.89 25.23 -16.60
N ARG A 946 23.87 24.00 -17.12
CA ARG A 946 23.12 22.87 -16.55
C ARG A 946 23.53 22.61 -15.09
N GLN A 947 24.82 22.57 -14.79
CA GLN A 947 25.30 22.35 -13.42
C GLN A 947 24.87 23.50 -12.48
N GLN A 948 24.96 24.75 -12.92
CA GLN A 948 24.52 25.89 -12.10
C GLN A 948 23.02 25.88 -11.82
N LEU A 949 22.20 25.45 -12.78
CA LEU A 949 20.77 25.26 -12.57
C LEU A 949 20.50 24.13 -11.56
N ALA A 950 21.27 23.04 -11.63
CA ALA A 950 21.17 21.93 -10.67
C ALA A 950 21.57 22.38 -9.26
N ASP A 951 22.70 23.09 -9.12
CA ASP A 951 23.17 23.66 -7.86
C ASP A 951 22.12 24.63 -7.27
N ALA A 952 21.55 25.51 -8.09
CA ALA A 952 20.49 26.43 -7.64
C ALA A 952 19.24 25.68 -7.15
N SER A 953 18.85 24.59 -7.82
CA SER A 953 17.69 23.77 -7.45
C SER A 953 17.95 22.97 -6.17
N ARG A 954 19.19 22.48 -5.99
CA ARG A 954 19.64 21.82 -4.76
C ARG A 954 19.63 22.77 -3.57
N ILE A 955 20.10 24.00 -3.77
CA ILE A 955 20.08 25.07 -2.77
C ILE A 955 18.64 25.42 -2.39
N PHE A 956 17.74 25.54 -3.37
CA PHE A 956 16.31 25.79 -3.08
C PHE A 956 15.71 24.73 -2.16
N LEU A 957 15.90 23.43 -2.44
CA LEU A 957 15.40 22.36 -1.55
C LEU A 957 16.03 22.43 -0.15
N PHE A 958 17.34 22.72 -0.08
CA PHE A 958 18.04 22.86 1.19
C PHE A 958 17.49 24.05 2.00
N ASP A 959 17.29 25.20 1.38
CA ASP A 959 16.75 26.40 2.04
C ASP A 959 15.30 26.20 2.50
N ILE A 960 14.49 25.43 1.76
CA ILE A 960 13.17 24.98 2.23
C ILE A 960 13.32 24.08 3.47
N ALA A 961 14.21 23.09 3.43
CA ALA A 961 14.48 22.21 4.58
C ALA A 961 14.87 23.00 5.83
N VAL A 962 15.70 24.04 5.66
CA VAL A 962 16.10 24.96 6.73
C VAL A 962 14.88 25.66 7.36
N VAL A 963 13.98 26.25 6.56
CA VAL A 963 12.77 26.92 7.08
C VAL A 963 11.89 25.94 7.86
N LEU A 964 11.66 24.74 7.31
CA LEU A 964 10.82 23.72 7.94
C LEU A 964 11.44 23.17 9.23
N ALA A 965 12.73 22.84 9.21
CA ALA A 965 13.44 22.31 10.36
C ALA A 965 13.53 23.31 11.51
N SER A 966 13.73 24.61 11.23
CA SER A 966 13.74 25.64 12.27
C SER A 966 12.37 25.89 12.88
N ALA A 967 11.30 25.84 12.10
CA ALA A 967 9.93 25.90 12.62
C ALA A 967 9.65 24.69 13.54
N LEU A 968 10.02 23.48 13.08
CA LEU A 968 9.88 22.25 13.82
C LEU A 968 10.66 22.27 15.13
N GLN A 969 11.92 22.71 15.11
CA GLN A 969 12.75 22.86 16.29
C GLN A 969 12.13 23.85 17.28
N SER A 970 11.71 25.03 16.81
CA SER A 970 11.14 26.07 17.68
C SER A 970 9.91 25.57 18.44
N ILE A 971 9.01 24.86 17.77
CA ILE A 971 7.81 24.26 18.38
C ILE A 971 8.19 23.12 19.33
N THR A 972 9.17 22.30 18.93
CA THR A 972 9.65 21.19 19.75
C THR A 972 10.27 21.67 21.06
N THR A 973 11.11 22.71 21.01
CA THR A 973 11.69 23.33 22.20
C THR A 973 10.62 23.95 23.09
N ALA A 974 9.62 24.62 22.50
CA ALA A 974 8.47 25.12 23.27
C ALA A 974 7.71 23.97 23.96
N ALA A 975 7.46 22.86 23.25
CA ALA A 975 6.83 21.67 23.82
C ALA A 975 7.65 21.07 24.97
N HIS A 976 8.97 20.89 24.82
CA HIS A 976 9.86 20.37 25.87
C HIS A 976 9.88 21.26 27.12
N THR A 977 9.76 22.58 26.94
CA THR A 977 9.86 23.53 28.06
C THR A 977 8.53 23.76 28.77
N GLN A 978 7.40 23.61 28.08
CA GLN A 978 6.09 24.00 28.60
C GLN A 978 5.17 22.81 28.91
N LEU A 979 5.42 21.64 28.31
CA LEU A 979 4.58 20.46 28.49
C LEU A 979 5.33 19.37 29.25
N ALA A 980 4.59 18.65 30.09
CA ALA A 980 5.11 17.51 30.82
C ALA A 980 5.02 16.23 29.96
N GLY A 981 6.03 15.36 30.06
CA GLY A 981 6.05 14.06 29.40
C GLY A 981 6.97 13.99 28.17
N PRO A 982 7.03 12.82 27.50
CA PRO A 982 7.85 12.65 26.32
C PRO A 982 7.30 13.47 25.15
N VAL A 983 8.22 14.04 24.37
CA VAL A 983 7.90 14.77 23.14
C VAL A 983 8.49 14.01 21.97
N HIS A 984 7.63 13.57 21.07
CA HIS A 984 7.97 12.87 19.85
C HIS A 984 7.92 13.85 18.68
N VAL A 985 8.83 13.71 17.73
CA VAL A 985 8.93 14.60 16.58
C VAL A 985 9.04 13.78 15.30
N GLY A 986 8.24 14.10 14.28
CA GLY A 986 8.21 13.28 13.07
C GLY A 986 7.80 14.04 11.81
N ILE A 987 7.87 13.34 10.67
CA ILE A 987 7.44 13.84 9.36
C ILE A 987 6.49 12.83 8.71
N SER A 988 5.41 13.33 8.11
CA SER A 988 4.45 12.54 7.32
C SER A 988 3.89 13.37 6.15
N GLY A 989 2.98 12.80 5.36
CA GLY A 989 2.39 13.39 4.16
C GLY A 989 3.10 12.98 2.87
N GLY A 990 2.41 13.12 1.72
CA GLY A 990 2.88 12.61 0.43
C GLY A 990 4.22 13.20 -0.06
N ALA A 991 4.52 14.44 0.30
CA ALA A 991 5.80 15.09 -0.05
C ALA A 991 6.97 14.59 0.83
N ALA A 992 6.70 13.88 1.92
CA ALA A 992 7.73 13.19 2.72
C ALA A 992 8.36 11.99 1.99
N ALA A 993 7.85 11.65 0.79
CA ALA A 993 8.53 10.72 -0.11
C ALA A 993 9.76 11.34 -0.83
N ASN A 994 9.99 12.66 -0.71
CA ASN A 994 11.17 13.32 -1.25
C ASN A 994 12.38 13.10 -0.32
N HIS A 995 13.31 12.24 -0.73
CA HIS A 995 14.41 11.81 0.13
C HIS A 995 15.42 12.93 0.37
N LEU A 996 15.72 13.77 -0.63
CA LEU A 996 16.64 14.89 -0.46
C LEU A 996 16.15 15.88 0.61
N LEU A 997 14.86 16.21 0.56
CA LEU A 997 14.24 17.13 1.50
C LEU A 997 14.21 16.54 2.92
N CYS A 998 13.74 15.30 3.08
CA CYS A 998 13.69 14.64 4.39
C CYS A 998 15.08 14.43 4.99
N ASP A 999 16.06 14.01 4.19
CA ASP A 999 17.46 13.87 4.63
C ASP A 999 18.06 15.19 5.10
N ASP A 1000 17.76 16.30 4.40
CA ASP A 1000 18.20 17.63 4.81
C ASP A 1000 17.51 18.07 6.11
N ILE A 1001 16.19 17.87 6.26
CA ILE A 1001 15.48 18.20 7.50
C ILE A 1001 16.06 17.38 8.66
N ALA A 1002 16.25 16.08 8.49
CA ALA A 1002 16.82 15.19 9.50
C ALA A 1002 18.26 15.60 9.87
N PHE A 1003 19.09 15.97 8.87
CA PHE A 1003 20.43 16.49 9.10
C PHE A 1003 20.42 17.78 9.94
N ILE A 1004 19.56 18.73 9.58
CA ILE A 1004 19.48 20.03 10.24
C ILE A 1004 18.96 19.88 11.68
N VAL A 1005 17.91 19.07 11.88
CA VAL A 1005 17.38 18.75 13.22
C VAL A 1005 18.48 18.14 14.11
N ARG A 1006 19.28 17.19 13.59
CA ARG A 1006 20.41 16.60 14.34
C ARG A 1006 21.47 17.63 14.73
N CYS A 1007 21.81 18.56 13.83
CA CYS A 1007 22.76 19.63 14.12
C CYS A 1007 22.29 20.51 15.30
N TYR A 1008 20.99 20.77 15.39
CA TYR A 1008 20.40 21.51 16.50
C TYR A 1008 20.36 20.69 17.80
N SER A 1009 19.99 19.41 17.72
CA SER A 1009 19.93 18.48 18.86
C SER A 1009 21.27 18.29 19.57
N ALA A 1010 22.38 18.31 18.83
CA ALA A 1010 23.73 18.23 19.42
C ALA A 1010 24.08 19.42 20.35
N SER A 1011 23.29 20.51 20.31
CA SER A 1011 23.52 21.74 21.08
C SER A 1011 22.67 21.81 22.35
N ASP A 1012 21.40 21.37 22.29
CA ASP A 1012 20.40 21.62 23.35
C ASP A 1012 19.65 20.36 23.83
N HIS A 1013 19.48 19.31 23.00
CA HIS A 1013 18.70 18.11 23.33
C HIS A 1013 19.23 16.86 22.59
N PRO A 1014 20.14 16.06 23.17
CA PRO A 1014 20.85 14.97 22.49
C PRO A 1014 19.99 13.76 22.08
N SER A 1015 18.67 13.80 22.28
CA SER A 1015 17.73 12.67 22.09
C SER A 1015 16.64 12.89 21.03
N LEU A 1016 16.69 13.97 20.23
CA LEU A 1016 15.65 14.21 19.21
C LEU A 1016 15.86 13.30 17.98
N HIS A 1017 15.19 12.15 17.96
CA HIS A 1017 15.11 11.30 16.78
C HIS A 1017 13.87 11.67 15.96
N LEU A 1018 14.07 12.00 14.69
CA LEU A 1018 12.99 12.30 13.75
C LEU A 1018 12.31 10.99 13.32
N LEU A 1019 11.03 10.85 13.62
CA LEU A 1019 10.22 9.69 13.24
C LEU A 1019 9.82 9.75 11.77
N GLU A 1020 9.96 8.61 11.07
CA GLU A 1020 9.67 8.45 9.64
C GLU A 1020 8.94 7.13 9.41
N HIS A 1021 8.08 7.10 8.40
CA HIS A 1021 7.35 5.89 8.04
C HIS A 1021 8.25 4.76 7.47
N ARG A 1022 8.03 3.54 7.94
CA ARG A 1022 8.68 2.28 7.54
C ARG A 1022 7.67 1.16 7.23
N ILE A 1023 6.48 1.20 7.83
CA ILE A 1023 5.43 0.19 7.69
C ILE A 1023 4.19 0.76 7.00
N ILE A 1024 3.79 1.99 7.36
CA ILE A 1024 2.60 2.65 6.82
C ILE A 1024 3.03 3.63 5.74
N PRO A 1025 2.34 3.72 4.58
CA PRO A 1025 2.69 4.73 3.58
C PRO A 1025 2.61 6.15 4.15
N CYS A 1026 3.61 6.98 3.86
CA CYS A 1026 3.62 8.38 4.31
C CYS A 1026 2.59 9.27 3.59
N GLY A 1027 2.15 8.88 2.38
CA GLY A 1027 1.10 9.57 1.63
C GLY A 1027 -0.30 9.00 1.90
N ASP A 1028 -1.26 9.33 1.04
CA ASP A 1028 -2.69 9.05 1.23
C ASP A 1028 -3.05 7.57 1.49
N GLY A 1029 -2.20 6.63 1.07
CA GLY A 1029 -2.35 5.21 1.39
C GLY A 1029 -2.19 4.85 2.88
N GLY A 1030 -1.78 5.81 3.72
CA GLY A 1030 -1.73 5.70 5.18
C GLY A 1030 -2.91 6.36 5.90
N ILE A 1031 -3.72 7.18 5.22
CA ILE A 1031 -4.77 8.01 5.83
C ILE A 1031 -5.81 7.18 6.57
N SER A 1032 -6.25 6.05 6.00
CA SER A 1032 -7.25 5.20 6.66
C SER A 1032 -6.74 4.61 7.97
N ILE A 1033 -5.44 4.35 8.10
CA ILE A 1033 -4.84 3.87 9.36
C ILE A 1033 -4.79 5.00 10.39
N GLY A 1034 -4.42 6.21 9.98
CA GLY A 1034 -4.45 7.39 10.86
C GLY A 1034 -5.86 7.73 11.35
N GLN A 1035 -6.85 7.68 10.46
CA GLN A 1035 -8.27 7.83 10.80
C GLN A 1035 -8.73 6.77 11.82
N ALA A 1036 -8.41 5.50 11.55
CA ALA A 1036 -8.74 4.39 12.45
C ALA A 1036 -8.08 4.55 13.83
N TYR A 1037 -6.80 4.92 13.87
CA TYR A 1037 -6.07 5.12 15.12
C TYR A 1037 -6.58 6.32 15.91
N GLY A 1038 -6.92 7.42 15.23
CA GLY A 1038 -7.56 8.60 15.85
C GLY A 1038 -8.85 8.25 16.56
N ALA A 1039 -9.74 7.50 15.88
CA ALA A 1039 -10.95 7.01 16.51
C ALA A 1039 -10.65 6.12 17.73
N THR A 1040 -9.67 5.20 17.63
CA THR A 1040 -9.27 4.37 18.78
C THR A 1040 -8.78 5.19 19.97
N LEU A 1041 -8.02 6.26 19.75
CA LEU A 1041 -7.59 7.18 20.81
C LEU A 1041 -8.76 7.95 21.40
N ALA A 1042 -9.69 8.43 20.57
CA ALA A 1042 -10.89 9.14 21.02
C ALA A 1042 -11.77 8.26 21.93
N MET A 1043 -11.88 6.96 21.63
CA MET A 1043 -12.71 6.01 22.37
C MET A 1043 -12.06 5.48 23.65
N THR A 1044 -10.73 5.47 23.71
CA THR A 1044 -9.97 5.10 24.91
C THR A 1044 -9.73 6.30 25.83
N GLY A 1045 -9.87 7.52 25.31
CA GLY A 1045 -9.88 8.77 26.05
C GLY A 1045 -11.29 9.23 26.44
N SER A 1046 -11.38 10.05 27.48
CA SER A 1046 -12.65 10.58 27.98
C SER A 1046 -13.17 11.81 27.19
N ASN A 1047 -12.97 11.94 25.86
CA ASN A 1047 -13.27 13.21 25.18
C ASN A 1047 -13.71 13.14 23.70
N GLU A 1048 -14.73 13.95 23.36
CA GLU A 1048 -15.35 14.17 22.04
C GLU A 1048 -14.53 15.10 21.08
N SER A 1049 -13.33 15.55 21.48
CA SER A 1049 -12.57 16.60 20.76
C SER A 1049 -11.70 16.13 19.58
N VAL A 1050 -11.53 14.82 19.38
CA VAL A 1050 -10.71 14.20 18.30
C VAL A 1050 -11.55 13.83 17.09
#